data_AF-A0AAJ6IQ24-F1
#
_entry.id   AF-A0AAJ6IQ24-F1
#
_cell.length_a   1.000
_cell.length_b   1.000
_cell.length_c   1.000
_cell.angle_alpha   90.00
_cell.angle_beta   90.00
_cell.angle_gamma   90.00
#
_symmetry.space_group_name_H-M   'P 1'
#
loop_
_entity.id
_entity.type
_entity.pdbx_description
1 polymer ?
#
loop_
_entity_poly.entity_id
_entity_poly.type
_entity_poly.pdbx_seq_one_letter_code
_entity_poly.pdbx_strand_id
1 'polypeptide(L)'
;MALKLQQETPAGSDLFRGESHRKVSEQMAEVIKKTDVNILGLEGELGSGKSTIIHFLKKELSPEYTFINFDAELYHYGNTKKALIEVIYDGIRKIHGVNISKLETLRNKALGNVVEYDKKVSSRLSWWTVSFILLCLLSVQMVRYLLLDLNSLIKGTGTVSFYILLLELLSALSPGLLLLWLKGKHSRRQKNIGKVEDIITVGDLFKQNSVDKISETWLISREIGTIELTNALAGFTERSTVPDNAKFILIIDNLDRISSEKVKELWSDMELISGTTHKQFRIIVPYSARHVAKSLLVEGHSGREFIAKRIPVTFTVPPLITAGWQDAFRGMWKETVHEHNELSCSETILILERWRPGEYPRITPRLLKKLVNDIHILQMTVSTTDSEELILLALYIIFVRYNENDVTLLLRFSAGRDANLAPNEFEDKVQATQDQLNRLFFNDTQRWSEYLMSIHFQSSVVLARSELFDTPLTEAIKKRDSGALEKLSGMYGFSHAWMRCAHQISMQDWMETVAKLPSEVIDTISQEICNAVRALDATYALRERALFRSDFSQSIFNLVKQGYIGQEKFIIRQSDYIVKELSLLQNAPHNDEGYVKELLTEANIYSDLTERNLLNEISTDLSGVVYSLYLLDRENKYPKLDINNLSLNEDEQEKMLRFELGDEGGDIFNKGVIRFFGLHSKVVRNIIENEKGNLPDIVTKVYSDFTYNTPIIEISRFRKLIFNKEWYSSGYLQRLSFQKEIQSGNPEEFAAHAVAHMVAINDYTSIETYADGLSENEDFIRYLSYYFIYMNSFQTVIKSLNDLTAAPYVRNSISLIFNDEKLQYIDTLSYVSKYYQAIKSLPNDVDVFRPLADRDNALAERINDKNLESLDSKFIDDVFSTDSLPPVMGKIITLSQSCFADSDSLYAAFNNLEANRKLILTKMKESDKSVSSNSVAHMFAEWYRSTDVKQLKQSENVNFLWTVLDGDQRTEILRELHDILLEGDRSIERRIAVIQDFHDVLVFNEPEKKTSRRAIAALFPRSLEDKVLREWLDAQTLKLSSWSPEDAESVSHVVCENHELFPGLSNSSPYIKKRLNQES
;
A
#
# COMPACT_ATOMS: atom_id res chain seq x y z
N MET A 1 42.36 15.05 -34.11
CA MET A 1 42.85 14.28 -35.28
C MET A 1 41.93 14.57 -36.45
N ALA A 2 42.43 14.66 -37.69
CA ALA A 2 41.54 14.78 -38.85
C ALA A 2 40.74 13.47 -39.02
N LEU A 3 39.43 13.55 -39.22
CA LEU A 3 38.57 12.39 -39.43
C LEU A 3 39.07 11.59 -40.65
N LYS A 4 39.63 10.41 -40.42
CA LYS A 4 40.20 9.55 -41.46
C LYS A 4 39.51 8.19 -41.43
N LEU A 5 38.47 8.03 -42.24
CA LEU A 5 37.71 6.78 -42.34
C LEU A 5 38.25 5.88 -43.44
N GLN A 6 38.11 4.56 -43.24
CA GLN A 6 38.43 3.55 -44.25
C GLN A 6 37.40 3.57 -45.39
N GLN A 7 37.86 3.59 -46.64
CA GLN A 7 37.01 3.65 -47.83
C GLN A 7 36.73 2.25 -48.42
N GLU A 8 35.55 2.08 -49.03
CA GLU A 8 35.11 0.84 -49.71
C GLU A 8 35.71 0.63 -51.11
N THR A 9 36.64 1.48 -51.54
CA THR A 9 37.31 1.32 -52.84
C THR A 9 38.19 0.05 -52.87
N PRO A 10 38.33 -0.60 -54.05
CA PRO A 10 39.29 -1.68 -54.24
C PRO A 10 40.70 -1.26 -53.80
N ALA A 11 41.40 -2.15 -53.08
CA ALA A 11 42.71 -1.80 -52.54
C ALA A 11 43.74 -1.64 -53.68
N GLY A 12 44.61 -0.62 -53.57
CA GLY A 12 45.67 -0.37 -54.56
C GLY A 12 46.79 -1.42 -54.54
N SER A 13 46.97 -2.08 -53.40
CA SER A 13 47.93 -3.16 -53.11
C SER A 13 47.27 -4.20 -52.20
N ASP A 14 47.78 -5.43 -52.18
CA ASP A 14 47.27 -6.47 -51.29
C ASP A 14 47.69 -6.15 -49.84
N LEU A 15 46.72 -5.92 -48.96
CA LEU A 15 46.95 -5.55 -47.55
C LEU A 15 47.28 -6.77 -46.67
N PHE A 16 47.19 -7.99 -47.23
CA PHE A 16 47.40 -9.23 -46.49
C PHE A 16 48.76 -9.83 -46.83
N ARG A 17 49.56 -10.18 -45.81
CA ARG A 17 50.95 -10.69 -45.96
C ARG A 17 51.12 -11.89 -46.91
N GLY A 18 50.06 -12.65 -47.20
CA GLY A 18 50.08 -13.78 -48.12
C GLY A 18 50.01 -13.42 -49.61
N GLU A 19 49.74 -12.15 -49.95
CA GLU A 19 49.47 -11.64 -51.30
C GLU A 19 48.50 -12.53 -52.09
N SER A 20 47.48 -13.04 -51.39
CA SER A 20 46.61 -14.09 -51.92
C SER A 20 45.67 -13.57 -53.00
N HIS A 21 45.25 -12.30 -52.94
CA HIS A 21 44.43 -11.69 -53.98
C HIS A 21 45.21 -11.46 -55.27
N ARG A 22 46.49 -11.05 -55.16
CA ARG A 22 47.39 -10.90 -56.30
C ARG A 22 47.68 -12.24 -56.97
N LYS A 23 47.99 -13.28 -56.19
CA LYS A 23 48.23 -14.62 -56.76
C LYS A 23 47.02 -15.16 -57.54
N VAL A 24 45.80 -14.93 -57.03
CA VAL A 24 44.57 -15.32 -57.75
C VAL A 24 44.39 -14.51 -59.03
N SER A 25 44.68 -13.20 -59.03
CA SER A 25 44.59 -12.40 -60.27
C SER A 25 45.59 -12.88 -61.33
N GLU A 26 46.85 -13.12 -60.94
CA GLU A 26 47.91 -13.60 -61.84
C GLU A 26 47.55 -14.94 -62.50
N GLN A 27 47.08 -15.91 -61.69
CA GLN A 27 46.66 -17.22 -62.21
C GLN A 27 45.41 -17.11 -63.10
N MET A 28 44.48 -16.25 -62.75
CA MET A 28 43.30 -15.98 -63.56
C MET A 28 43.68 -15.35 -64.91
N ALA A 29 44.64 -14.41 -64.92
CA ALA A 29 45.18 -13.82 -66.14
C ALA A 29 45.86 -14.86 -67.04
N GLU A 30 46.60 -15.81 -66.47
CA GLU A 30 47.21 -16.91 -67.21
C GLU A 30 46.18 -17.84 -67.86
N VAL A 31 45.16 -18.26 -67.11
CA VAL A 31 44.08 -19.13 -67.64
C VAL A 31 43.33 -18.43 -68.75
N ILE A 32 43.01 -17.14 -68.57
CA ILE A 32 42.45 -16.30 -69.62
C ILE A 32 43.39 -16.34 -70.84
N LYS A 33 44.68 -16.05 -70.74
CA LYS A 33 45.56 -16.03 -71.93
C LYS A 33 45.74 -17.39 -72.63
N LYS A 34 45.79 -18.51 -71.88
CA LYS A 34 46.22 -19.83 -72.40
C LYS A 34 45.08 -20.78 -72.80
N THR A 35 43.87 -20.58 -72.27
CA THR A 35 42.77 -21.55 -72.44
C THR A 35 41.57 -20.94 -73.20
N ASP A 36 40.85 -21.80 -73.92
CA ASP A 36 39.61 -21.46 -74.63
C ASP A 36 38.37 -21.53 -73.70
N VAL A 37 38.51 -21.02 -72.47
CA VAL A 37 37.40 -20.94 -71.51
C VAL A 37 36.67 -19.62 -71.68
N ASN A 38 35.36 -19.70 -71.98
CA ASN A 38 34.53 -18.53 -72.24
C ASN A 38 33.86 -17.96 -70.97
N ILE A 39 33.62 -18.77 -69.94
CA ILE A 39 33.00 -18.35 -68.67
C ILE A 39 33.92 -18.71 -67.50
N LEU A 40 34.32 -17.70 -66.72
CA LEU A 40 35.13 -17.85 -65.52
C LEU A 40 34.37 -17.32 -64.30
N GLY A 41 34.27 -18.14 -63.26
CA GLY A 41 33.72 -17.75 -61.97
C GLY A 41 34.81 -17.20 -61.03
N LEU A 42 34.50 -16.14 -60.30
CA LEU A 42 35.26 -15.71 -59.12
C LEU A 42 34.37 -15.86 -57.88
N GLU A 43 34.45 -17.02 -57.23
CA GLU A 43 33.67 -17.36 -56.06
C GLU A 43 34.27 -16.71 -54.80
N GLY A 44 33.48 -15.94 -54.08
CA GLY A 44 33.84 -15.42 -52.77
C GLY A 44 32.65 -14.81 -52.04
N GLU A 45 32.69 -14.79 -50.71
CA GLU A 45 31.63 -14.15 -49.91
C GLU A 45 31.52 -12.65 -50.19
N LEU A 46 30.39 -12.05 -49.76
CA LEU A 46 30.21 -10.62 -49.85
C LEU A 46 31.32 -9.89 -49.05
N GLY A 47 31.95 -8.90 -49.68
CA GLY A 47 33.04 -8.15 -49.06
C GLY A 47 34.39 -8.87 -48.97
N SER A 48 34.55 -10.08 -49.53
CA SER A 48 35.79 -10.86 -49.43
C SER A 48 37.00 -10.28 -50.16
N GLY A 49 36.81 -9.32 -51.07
CA GLY A 49 37.89 -8.75 -51.89
C GLY A 49 37.80 -9.06 -53.39
N LYS A 50 36.67 -9.60 -53.87
CA LYS A 50 36.45 -9.89 -55.32
C LYS A 50 36.78 -8.71 -56.23
N SER A 51 36.30 -7.52 -55.91
CA SER A 51 36.57 -6.31 -56.70
C SER A 51 38.05 -5.91 -56.70
N THR A 52 38.79 -6.21 -55.63
CA THR A 52 40.25 -6.01 -55.57
C THR A 52 40.98 -6.95 -56.52
N ILE A 53 40.58 -8.22 -56.58
CA ILE A 53 41.14 -9.20 -57.54
C ILE A 53 40.84 -8.77 -58.98
N ILE A 54 39.61 -8.35 -59.27
CA ILE A 54 39.23 -7.83 -60.60
C ILE A 54 40.05 -6.58 -60.96
N HIS A 55 40.32 -5.70 -60.00
CA HIS A 55 41.18 -4.53 -60.20
C HIS A 55 42.62 -4.91 -60.57
N PHE A 56 43.21 -5.90 -59.89
CA PHE A 56 44.53 -6.41 -60.25
C PHE A 56 44.52 -7.11 -61.62
N LEU A 57 43.49 -7.91 -61.90
CA LEU A 57 43.32 -8.56 -63.20
C LEU A 57 43.22 -7.55 -64.35
N LYS A 58 42.50 -6.44 -64.16
CA LYS A 58 42.42 -5.34 -65.13
C LYS A 58 43.80 -4.74 -65.42
N LYS A 59 44.65 -4.57 -64.40
CA LYS A 59 46.02 -4.07 -64.57
C LYS A 59 46.90 -5.05 -65.35
N GLU A 60 46.72 -6.36 -65.16
CA GLU A 60 47.55 -7.40 -65.81
C GLU A 60 47.17 -7.71 -67.27
N LEU A 61 45.90 -7.52 -67.63
CA LEU A 61 45.37 -7.85 -68.98
C LEU A 61 45.22 -6.64 -69.91
N SER A 62 45.31 -5.41 -69.39
CA SER A 62 45.29 -4.19 -70.23
C SER A 62 46.67 -3.98 -70.89
N PRO A 63 46.75 -3.61 -72.19
CA PRO A 63 45.67 -3.21 -73.10
C PRO A 63 45.15 -4.35 -74.02
N GLU A 64 45.59 -5.59 -73.85
CA GLU A 64 45.23 -6.71 -74.77
C GLU A 64 43.73 -7.03 -74.76
N TYR A 65 43.08 -6.88 -73.60
CA TYR A 65 41.64 -7.12 -73.44
C TYR A 65 40.91 -5.83 -73.09
N THR A 66 39.76 -5.61 -73.72
CA THR A 66 38.85 -4.51 -73.37
C THR A 66 37.81 -4.98 -72.37
N PHE A 67 37.75 -4.33 -71.21
CA PHE A 67 36.82 -4.68 -70.13
C PHE A 67 35.49 -3.92 -70.28
N ILE A 68 34.40 -4.68 -70.23
CA ILE A 68 33.02 -4.19 -70.22
C ILE A 68 32.42 -4.58 -68.88
N ASN A 69 32.04 -3.62 -68.05
CA ASN A 69 31.42 -3.91 -66.76
C ASN A 69 29.90 -3.80 -66.89
N PHE A 70 29.21 -4.85 -66.50
CA PHE A 70 27.76 -4.90 -66.38
C PHE A 70 27.41 -5.11 -64.90
N ASP A 71 26.76 -4.12 -64.30
CA ASP A 71 26.32 -4.20 -62.91
C ASP A 71 24.89 -4.74 -62.88
N ALA A 72 24.72 -6.00 -62.46
CA ALA A 72 23.42 -6.64 -62.44
C ALA A 72 22.45 -5.93 -61.48
N GLU A 73 22.95 -5.40 -60.35
CA GLU A 73 22.14 -4.68 -59.36
C GLU A 73 21.57 -3.39 -59.95
N LEU A 74 22.33 -2.67 -60.79
CA LEU A 74 21.86 -1.42 -61.40
C LEU A 74 20.78 -1.65 -62.47
N TYR A 75 20.86 -2.75 -63.23
CA TYR A 75 20.01 -2.96 -64.42
C TYR A 75 18.83 -3.93 -64.23
N HIS A 76 18.65 -4.53 -63.05
CA HIS A 76 17.64 -5.58 -62.84
C HIS A 76 16.18 -5.10 -62.83
N TYR A 77 15.91 -3.82 -62.53
CA TYR A 77 14.55 -3.26 -62.48
C TYR A 77 13.94 -3.04 -63.88
N GLY A 78 14.72 -3.15 -64.96
CA GLY A 78 14.27 -2.99 -66.35
C GLY A 78 14.34 -4.28 -67.17
N ASN A 79 14.32 -4.14 -68.50
CA ASN A 79 14.62 -5.25 -69.41
C ASN A 79 16.13 -5.50 -69.42
N THR A 80 16.55 -6.58 -68.78
CA THR A 80 17.95 -6.94 -68.58
C THR A 80 18.69 -7.16 -69.90
N LYS A 81 18.03 -7.80 -70.88
CA LYS A 81 18.58 -8.05 -72.23
C LYS A 81 18.82 -6.75 -73.00
N LYS A 82 17.91 -5.78 -72.87
CA LYS A 82 18.07 -4.44 -73.45
C LYS A 82 19.29 -3.74 -72.86
N ALA A 83 19.41 -3.72 -71.53
CA ALA A 83 20.56 -3.13 -70.86
C ALA A 83 21.87 -3.83 -71.26
N LEU A 84 21.86 -5.15 -71.38
CA LEU A 84 23.01 -5.95 -71.79
C LEU A 84 23.48 -5.59 -73.21
N ILE A 85 22.55 -5.47 -74.17
CA ILE A 85 22.85 -5.04 -75.54
C ILE A 85 23.45 -3.63 -75.56
N GLU A 86 22.89 -2.70 -74.80
CA GLU A 86 23.37 -1.31 -74.69
C GLU A 86 24.79 -1.24 -74.11
N VAL A 87 25.04 -1.94 -72.99
CA VAL A 87 26.34 -1.95 -72.31
C VAL A 87 27.43 -2.59 -73.18
N ILE A 88 27.09 -3.69 -73.87
CA ILE A 88 28.01 -4.34 -74.81
C ILE A 88 28.29 -3.41 -76.01
N TYR A 89 27.26 -2.79 -76.57
CA TYR A 89 27.39 -1.82 -77.66
C TYR A 89 28.33 -0.66 -77.29
N ASP A 90 28.12 -0.04 -76.13
CA ASP A 90 28.96 1.07 -75.64
C ASP A 90 30.39 0.64 -75.33
N GLY A 91 30.58 -0.60 -74.87
CA GLY A 91 31.90 -1.20 -74.66
C GLY A 91 32.67 -1.38 -75.97
N ILE A 92 32.01 -1.92 -77.00
CA ILE A 92 32.60 -2.16 -78.33
C ILE A 92 32.89 -0.84 -79.05
N ARG A 93 31.98 0.12 -78.99
CA ARG A 93 32.10 1.44 -79.66
C ARG A 93 33.38 2.19 -79.31
N LYS A 94 33.95 1.94 -78.12
CA LYS A 94 35.17 2.62 -77.62
C LYS A 94 36.46 2.12 -78.30
N ILE A 95 36.42 1.02 -79.05
CA ILE A 95 37.58 0.45 -79.72
C ILE A 95 37.82 1.10 -81.09
N HIS A 96 39.09 1.33 -81.42
CA HIS A 96 39.50 1.83 -82.74
C HIS A 96 39.36 0.74 -83.82
N GLY A 97 38.73 1.07 -84.96
CA GLY A 97 38.57 0.16 -86.11
C GLY A 97 37.20 -0.54 -86.23
N VAL A 98 36.24 -0.20 -85.36
CA VAL A 98 34.86 -0.73 -85.40
C VAL A 98 34.00 0.01 -86.43
N ASN A 99 33.18 -0.72 -87.19
CA ASN A 99 32.19 -0.12 -88.09
C ASN A 99 30.96 0.35 -87.31
N ILE A 100 31.01 1.60 -86.84
CA ILE A 100 29.98 2.22 -86.00
C ILE A 100 28.59 2.19 -86.68
N SER A 101 28.53 2.46 -87.99
CA SER A 101 27.26 2.49 -88.73
C SER A 101 26.56 1.13 -88.74
N LYS A 102 27.31 0.06 -89.03
CA LYS A 102 26.78 -1.30 -89.00
C LYS A 102 26.42 -1.74 -87.58
N LEU A 103 27.25 -1.39 -86.60
CA LEU A 103 26.99 -1.68 -85.18
C LEU A 103 25.68 -1.03 -84.70
N GLU A 104 25.42 0.21 -85.09
CA GLU A 104 24.20 0.94 -84.74
C GLU A 104 22.94 0.36 -85.42
N THR A 105 23.04 -0.08 -86.68
CA THR A 105 21.93 -0.78 -87.35
C THR A 105 21.59 -2.11 -86.66
N LEU A 106 22.60 -2.87 -86.22
CA LEU A 106 22.42 -4.13 -85.49
C LEU A 106 21.79 -3.90 -84.12
N ARG A 107 22.23 -2.88 -83.38
CA ARG A 107 21.60 -2.43 -82.13
C ARG A 107 20.13 -2.09 -82.36
N ASN A 108 19.83 -1.20 -83.30
CA ASN A 108 18.45 -0.76 -83.56
C ASN A 108 17.54 -1.90 -84.01
N LYS A 109 18.06 -2.85 -84.80
CA LYS A 109 17.32 -4.05 -85.18
C LYS A 109 17.04 -4.97 -83.98
N ALA A 110 18.02 -5.17 -83.11
CA ALA A 110 17.90 -6.00 -81.91
C ALA A 110 16.95 -5.42 -80.86
N LEU A 111 16.95 -4.09 -80.70
CA LEU A 111 16.03 -3.38 -79.82
C LEU A 111 14.59 -3.28 -80.39
N GLY A 112 14.35 -3.77 -81.61
CA GLY A 112 13.05 -3.69 -82.27
C GLY A 112 12.68 -2.29 -82.74
N ASN A 113 13.66 -1.39 -82.89
CA ASN A 113 13.44 0.00 -83.28
C ASN A 113 13.12 0.18 -84.78
N VAL A 114 13.16 -0.88 -85.60
CA VAL A 114 12.92 -0.84 -87.05
C VAL A 114 11.62 -1.59 -87.37
N VAL A 115 10.62 -0.93 -87.95
CA VAL A 115 9.35 -1.55 -88.39
C VAL A 115 9.21 -1.44 -89.91
N GLU A 116 8.87 -2.54 -90.58
CA GLU A 116 8.65 -2.60 -92.03
C GLU A 116 7.15 -2.83 -92.32
N TYR A 117 6.53 -2.02 -93.19
CA TYR A 117 5.14 -2.21 -93.66
C TYR A 117 4.98 -1.90 -95.17
N ASP A 118 3.96 -2.52 -95.80
CA ASP A 118 3.72 -2.52 -97.25
C ASP A 118 2.52 -1.60 -97.67
N LYS A 119 2.71 -0.70 -98.65
CA LYS A 119 1.67 0.21 -99.19
C LYS A 119 1.43 0.01 -100.71
N LYS A 120 0.17 -0.12 -101.16
CA LYS A 120 -0.21 -0.35 -102.58
C LYS A 120 -0.82 0.91 -103.25
N VAL A 121 -0.44 1.21 -104.49
CA VAL A 121 -0.95 2.36 -105.31
C VAL A 121 -1.34 1.91 -106.74
N SER A 122 -2.43 2.44 -107.35
CA SER A 122 -2.89 2.08 -108.71
C SER A 122 -3.37 3.26 -109.61
N SER A 123 -3.20 3.15 -110.95
CA SER A 123 -3.55 4.16 -111.98
C SER A 123 -4.71 3.77 -112.93
N ARG A 124 -5.47 4.73 -113.51
CA ARG A 124 -6.83 4.56 -114.13
C ARG A 124 -7.01 4.68 -115.67
N LEU A 125 -6.00 4.42 -116.52
CA LEU A 125 -6.14 4.55 -118.01
C LEU A 125 -6.39 3.20 -118.73
N SER A 126 -7.45 3.11 -119.56
CA SER A 126 -7.89 1.88 -120.26
C SER A 126 -7.22 1.67 -121.62
N TRP A 127 -6.96 0.40 -121.98
CA TRP A 127 -6.34 0.00 -123.25
C TRP A 127 -7.10 0.47 -124.52
N TRP A 128 -8.43 0.58 -124.44
CA TRP A 128 -9.25 1.05 -125.56
C TRP A 128 -8.95 2.51 -125.91
N THR A 129 -8.68 3.34 -124.90
CA THR A 129 -8.33 4.75 -125.08
C THR A 129 -6.98 4.89 -125.79
N VAL A 130 -6.01 4.04 -125.44
CA VAL A 130 -4.69 4.02 -126.08
C VAL A 130 -4.78 3.53 -127.53
N SER A 131 -5.55 2.46 -127.78
CA SER A 131 -5.77 1.96 -129.15
C SER A 131 -6.48 2.97 -130.05
N PHE A 132 -7.42 3.75 -129.51
CA PHE A 132 -8.08 4.83 -130.23
C PHE A 132 -7.07 5.93 -130.63
N ILE A 133 -6.19 6.35 -129.72
CA ILE A 133 -5.16 7.36 -130.01
C ILE A 133 -4.20 6.87 -131.11
N LEU A 134 -3.74 5.61 -131.02
CA LEU A 134 -2.87 5.00 -132.03
C LEU A 134 -3.52 4.92 -133.41
N LEU A 135 -4.80 4.54 -133.49
CA LEU A 135 -5.54 4.51 -134.76
C LEU A 135 -5.74 5.91 -135.34
N CYS A 136 -6.00 6.93 -134.50
CA CYS A 136 -6.07 8.32 -134.96
C CYS A 136 -4.75 8.79 -135.60
N LEU A 137 -3.60 8.43 -135.00
CA LEU A 137 -2.29 8.76 -135.58
C LEU A 137 -2.06 8.05 -136.91
N LEU A 138 -2.42 6.76 -137.01
CA LEU A 138 -2.29 5.97 -138.25
C LEU A 138 -3.20 6.53 -139.36
N SER A 139 -4.42 6.92 -139.03
CA SER A 139 -5.38 7.55 -139.93
C SER A 139 -4.81 8.81 -140.59
N VAL A 140 -4.21 9.72 -139.80
CA VAL A 140 -3.64 10.97 -140.31
C VAL A 140 -2.52 10.71 -141.33
N GLN A 141 -1.68 9.70 -141.08
CA GLN A 141 -0.60 9.34 -141.99
C GLN A 141 -1.14 8.73 -143.30
N MET A 142 -2.20 7.93 -143.24
CA MET A 142 -2.78 7.27 -144.41
C MET A 142 -3.63 8.19 -145.29
N VAL A 143 -4.28 9.22 -144.72
CA VAL A 143 -5.00 10.24 -145.50
C VAL A 143 -4.08 10.95 -146.49
N ARG A 144 -2.82 11.18 -146.11
CA ARG A 144 -1.82 11.78 -147.00
C ARG A 144 -1.56 10.92 -148.25
N TYR A 145 -1.40 9.60 -148.07
CA TYR A 145 -1.20 8.67 -149.18
C TYR A 145 -2.45 8.55 -150.06
N LEU A 146 -3.63 8.45 -149.44
CA LEU A 146 -4.91 8.41 -150.16
C LEU A 146 -5.11 9.65 -151.06
N LEU A 147 -4.77 10.85 -150.58
CA LEU A 147 -4.87 12.09 -151.36
C LEU A 147 -3.89 12.14 -152.54
N LEU A 148 -2.68 11.60 -152.37
CA LEU A 148 -1.68 11.51 -153.44
C LEU A 148 -2.12 10.54 -154.54
N ASP A 149 -2.65 9.37 -154.15
CA ASP A 149 -3.08 8.32 -155.08
C ASP A 149 -4.41 8.64 -155.78
N LEU A 150 -5.34 9.35 -155.11
CA LEU A 150 -6.52 9.90 -155.78
C LEU A 150 -6.14 10.97 -156.82
N ASN A 151 -5.16 11.82 -156.52
CA ASN A 151 -4.70 12.85 -157.44
C ASN A 151 -3.98 12.26 -158.67
N SER A 152 -3.26 11.14 -158.51
CA SER A 152 -2.64 10.43 -159.63
C SER A 152 -3.67 9.75 -160.55
N LEU A 153 -4.76 9.22 -159.98
CA LEU A 153 -5.91 8.67 -160.71
C LEU A 153 -6.66 9.74 -161.53
N ILE A 154 -6.81 10.95 -160.98
CA ILE A 154 -7.48 12.07 -161.66
C ILE A 154 -6.61 12.65 -162.79
N LYS A 155 -5.28 12.67 -162.63
CA LYS A 155 -4.34 13.19 -163.63
C LYS A 155 -3.94 12.19 -164.72
N GLY A 156 -4.42 10.94 -164.65
CA GLY A 156 -4.34 9.98 -165.76
C GLY A 156 -2.95 9.45 -166.11
N THR A 157 -1.97 9.50 -165.18
CA THR A 157 -0.55 9.13 -165.45
C THR A 157 -0.01 7.99 -164.60
N GLY A 158 -0.85 7.05 -164.13
CA GLY A 158 -0.38 5.83 -163.44
C GLY A 158 -1.48 4.80 -163.18
N THR A 159 -1.16 3.51 -163.33
CA THR A 159 -2.03 2.38 -162.95
C THR A 159 -1.95 2.14 -161.44
N VAL A 160 -2.82 2.78 -160.66
CA VAL A 160 -2.98 2.47 -159.23
C VAL A 160 -3.96 1.31 -159.08
N SER A 161 -3.57 0.27 -158.32
CA SER A 161 -4.43 -0.88 -158.06
C SER A 161 -5.60 -0.49 -157.14
N PHE A 162 -6.82 -0.82 -157.54
CA PHE A 162 -8.03 -0.57 -156.76
C PHE A 162 -7.95 -1.11 -155.32
N TYR A 163 -7.27 -2.24 -155.12
CA TYR A 163 -7.11 -2.86 -153.79
C TYR A 163 -6.26 -2.03 -152.83
N ILE A 164 -5.25 -1.32 -153.34
CA ILE A 164 -4.39 -0.46 -152.53
C ILE A 164 -5.20 0.75 -152.04
N LEU A 165 -5.96 1.37 -152.95
CA LEU A 165 -6.79 2.53 -152.62
C LEU A 165 -7.92 2.17 -151.63
N LEU A 166 -8.49 0.97 -151.73
CA LEU A 166 -9.45 0.45 -150.75
C LEU A 166 -8.80 0.22 -149.37
N LEU A 167 -7.58 -0.32 -149.33
CA LEU A 167 -6.84 -0.54 -148.09
C LEU A 167 -6.50 0.80 -147.41
N GLU A 168 -6.05 1.79 -148.18
CA GLU A 168 -5.75 3.13 -147.71
C GLU A 168 -7.00 3.83 -147.17
N LEU A 169 -8.14 3.68 -147.86
CA LEU A 169 -9.41 4.23 -147.40
C LEU A 169 -9.87 3.61 -146.08
N LEU A 170 -9.79 2.28 -145.95
CA LEU A 170 -10.13 1.56 -144.72
C LEU A 170 -9.19 1.95 -143.56
N SER A 171 -7.91 2.13 -143.85
CA SER A 171 -6.90 2.54 -142.87
C SER A 171 -7.11 4.00 -142.42
N ALA A 172 -7.46 4.89 -143.35
CA ALA A 172 -7.81 6.28 -143.06
C ALA A 172 -9.07 6.40 -142.20
N LEU A 173 -10.07 5.54 -142.42
CA LEU A 173 -11.33 5.52 -141.66
C LEU A 173 -11.28 4.65 -140.38
N SER A 174 -10.13 4.03 -140.09
CA SER A 174 -9.97 3.08 -138.98
C SER A 174 -10.38 3.59 -137.58
N PRO A 175 -10.22 4.87 -137.18
CA PRO A 175 -10.68 5.34 -135.87
C PRO A 175 -12.20 5.39 -135.79
N GLY A 176 -12.87 5.78 -136.87
CA GLY A 176 -14.32 5.80 -136.98
C GLY A 176 -14.91 4.38 -136.93
N LEU A 177 -14.26 3.41 -137.58
CA LEU A 177 -14.64 2.00 -137.54
C LEU A 177 -14.52 1.42 -136.12
N LEU A 178 -13.47 1.76 -135.37
CA LEU A 178 -13.32 1.35 -133.97
C LEU A 178 -14.46 1.89 -133.09
N LEU A 179 -14.80 3.18 -133.24
CA LEU A 179 -15.89 3.80 -132.48
C LEU A 179 -17.26 3.20 -132.82
N LEU A 180 -17.52 2.90 -134.10
CA LEU A 180 -18.73 2.19 -134.54
C LEU A 180 -18.78 0.77 -133.98
N TRP A 181 -17.67 0.05 -133.95
CA TRP A 181 -17.59 -1.28 -133.37
C TRP A 181 -17.84 -1.28 -131.86
N LEU A 182 -17.25 -0.32 -131.13
CA LEU A 182 -17.50 -0.15 -129.70
C LEU A 182 -18.97 0.20 -129.42
N LYS A 183 -19.59 1.09 -130.21
CA LYS A 183 -21.02 1.44 -130.10
C LYS A 183 -21.93 0.23 -130.40
N GLY A 184 -21.59 -0.59 -131.41
CA GLY A 184 -22.30 -1.82 -131.75
C GLY A 184 -22.17 -2.93 -130.70
N LYS A 185 -21.00 -3.08 -130.08
CA LYS A 185 -20.79 -4.03 -128.96
C LYS A 185 -21.49 -3.60 -127.68
N HIS A 186 -21.59 -2.30 -127.42
CA HIS A 186 -22.28 -1.77 -126.24
C HIS A 186 -23.79 -2.04 -126.28
N SER A 187 -24.41 -2.03 -127.47
CA SER A 187 -25.86 -2.27 -127.64
C SER A 187 -26.25 -3.76 -127.59
N ARG A 188 -25.32 -4.70 -127.79
CA ARG A 188 -25.58 -6.16 -127.77
C ARG A 188 -25.27 -6.85 -126.44
N ARG A 189 -24.53 -6.20 -125.53
CA ARG A 189 -24.16 -6.76 -124.22
C ARG A 189 -25.19 -6.53 -123.10
N GLN A 190 -26.27 -5.81 -123.39
CA GLN A 190 -27.26 -5.39 -122.37
C GLN A 190 -28.24 -6.50 -121.93
N LYS A 191 -27.95 -7.79 -122.17
CA LYS A 191 -28.85 -8.90 -121.82
C LYS A 191 -28.32 -10.00 -120.90
N ASN A 192 -27.11 -9.89 -120.33
CA ASN A 192 -26.67 -10.76 -119.22
C ASN A 192 -25.81 -9.95 -118.24
N ILE A 193 -26.41 -9.51 -117.13
CA ILE A 193 -25.80 -8.65 -116.10
C ILE A 193 -25.50 -9.50 -114.86
N GLY A 194 -24.22 -9.82 -114.70
CA GLY A 194 -23.56 -10.30 -113.48
C GLY A 194 -22.14 -9.71 -113.49
N LYS A 195 -21.77 -8.99 -112.42
CA LYS A 195 -20.79 -7.89 -112.43
C LYS A 195 -19.35 -8.28 -112.79
N VAL A 196 -18.97 -7.85 -114.00
CA VAL A 196 -17.76 -7.11 -114.43
C VAL A 196 -16.39 -7.61 -113.95
N GLU A 197 -15.74 -8.39 -114.82
CA GLU A 197 -14.31 -8.69 -114.83
C GLU A 197 -13.42 -7.44 -115.05
N ASP A 198 -12.25 -7.48 -114.41
CA ASP A 198 -11.19 -6.48 -114.40
C ASP A 198 -10.83 -5.97 -115.80
N ILE A 199 -11.04 -4.68 -116.01
CA ILE A 199 -10.60 -3.99 -117.22
C ILE A 199 -9.11 -3.72 -117.04
N ILE A 200 -8.27 -4.46 -117.79
CA ILE A 200 -6.81 -4.30 -117.82
C ILE A 200 -6.46 -2.83 -118.06
N THR A 201 -5.84 -2.21 -117.05
CA THR A 201 -5.33 -0.83 -117.08
C THR A 201 -3.90 -0.81 -117.58
N VAL A 202 -3.52 0.26 -118.28
CA VAL A 202 -2.18 0.39 -118.90
C VAL A 202 -1.05 0.34 -117.85
N GLY A 203 -1.32 0.71 -116.59
CA GLY A 203 -0.37 0.66 -115.48
C GLY A 203 0.09 -0.76 -115.08
N ASP A 204 -0.72 -1.79 -115.35
CA ASP A 204 -0.39 -3.19 -115.03
C ASP A 204 0.63 -3.80 -116.03
N LEU A 205 0.73 -3.25 -117.24
CA LEU A 205 1.70 -3.69 -118.27
C LEU A 205 3.06 -2.98 -118.17
N PHE A 206 3.11 -1.77 -117.60
CA PHE A 206 4.34 -1.00 -117.40
C PHE A 206 4.96 -1.14 -116.00
N LYS A 207 4.47 -2.06 -115.16
CA LYS A 207 4.95 -2.29 -113.78
C LYS A 207 5.04 -1.01 -112.93
N GLN A 208 4.08 -0.08 -113.07
CA GLN A 208 3.99 1.12 -112.22
C GLN A 208 3.02 0.97 -111.03
N ASN A 209 2.42 -0.21 -110.85
CA ASN A 209 1.70 -0.57 -109.63
C ASN A 209 2.66 -1.33 -108.69
N SER A 210 3.35 -0.62 -107.79
CA SER A 210 4.26 -1.23 -106.80
C SER A 210 3.59 -1.41 -105.42
N VAL A 211 4.09 -2.40 -104.68
CA VAL A 211 3.97 -2.45 -103.22
C VAL A 211 5.24 -1.81 -102.69
N ASP A 212 5.15 -0.58 -102.19
CA ASP A 212 6.32 0.09 -101.61
C ASP A 212 6.47 -0.38 -100.16
N LYS A 213 7.62 -1.01 -99.86
CA LYS A 213 8.00 -1.45 -98.52
C LYS A 213 8.77 -0.32 -97.85
N ILE A 214 8.15 0.34 -96.87
CA ILE A 214 8.72 1.48 -96.15
C ILE A 214 9.25 0.96 -94.82
N SER A 215 10.52 1.24 -94.52
CA SER A 215 11.13 1.00 -93.21
C SER A 215 11.28 2.34 -92.48
N GLU A 216 10.63 2.45 -91.32
CA GLU A 216 10.75 3.61 -90.45
C GLU A 216 11.24 3.17 -89.06
N THR A 217 12.10 4.00 -88.48
CA THR A 217 12.62 3.77 -87.12
C THR A 217 11.73 4.43 -86.08
N TRP A 218 11.14 3.64 -85.19
CA TRP A 218 10.33 4.10 -84.06
C TRP A 218 10.96 3.56 -82.76
N LEU A 219 11.03 4.36 -81.69
CA LEU A 219 11.43 3.85 -80.38
C LEU A 219 10.27 3.01 -79.83
N ILE A 220 10.41 1.69 -79.88
CA ILE A 220 9.38 0.77 -79.41
C ILE A 220 9.84 0.16 -78.08
N SER A 221 8.96 0.19 -77.08
CA SER A 221 9.16 -0.48 -75.79
C SER A 221 8.72 -1.94 -75.88
N ARG A 222 9.38 -2.74 -76.73
CA ARG A 222 9.12 -4.19 -76.83
C ARG A 222 10.12 -4.96 -75.96
N GLU A 223 9.64 -6.04 -75.34
CA GLU A 223 10.54 -7.00 -74.69
C GLU A 223 11.41 -7.73 -75.72
N ILE A 224 12.71 -7.71 -75.48
CA ILE A 224 13.70 -8.38 -76.33
C ILE A 224 13.68 -9.88 -76.00
N GLY A 225 13.54 -10.73 -77.03
CA GLY A 225 13.61 -12.17 -76.90
C GLY A 225 15.05 -12.70 -77.01
N THR A 226 15.20 -14.02 -76.84
CA THR A 226 16.49 -14.69 -76.98
C THR A 226 17.04 -14.62 -78.41
N ILE A 227 16.16 -14.68 -79.42
CA ILE A 227 16.55 -14.64 -80.85
C ILE A 227 17.15 -13.29 -81.22
N GLU A 228 16.54 -12.19 -80.77
CA GLU A 228 17.04 -10.84 -81.00
C GLU A 228 18.40 -10.63 -80.35
N LEU A 229 18.60 -11.13 -79.12
CA LEU A 229 19.87 -11.08 -78.41
C LEU A 229 20.96 -11.89 -79.15
N THR A 230 20.67 -13.12 -79.59
CA THR A 230 21.61 -13.95 -80.38
C THR A 230 22.04 -13.25 -81.66
N ASN A 231 21.08 -12.71 -82.41
CA ASN A 231 21.35 -12.03 -83.67
C ASN A 231 22.18 -10.75 -83.48
N ALA A 232 21.92 -10.01 -82.40
CA ALA A 232 22.71 -8.83 -82.03
C ALA A 232 24.17 -9.22 -81.75
N LEU A 233 24.36 -10.23 -80.89
CA LEU A 233 25.68 -10.70 -80.46
C LEU A 233 26.48 -11.27 -81.63
N ALA A 234 25.87 -12.12 -82.47
CA ALA A 234 26.51 -12.65 -83.67
C ALA A 234 26.96 -11.54 -84.63
N GLY A 235 26.13 -10.50 -84.81
CA GLY A 235 26.46 -9.34 -85.62
C GLY A 235 27.54 -8.45 -85.00
N PHE A 236 27.56 -8.33 -83.66
CA PHE A 236 28.58 -7.59 -82.90
C PHE A 236 29.96 -8.26 -82.94
N THR A 237 30.03 -9.57 -83.19
CA THR A 237 31.28 -10.32 -83.37
C THR A 237 31.63 -10.61 -84.83
N GLU A 238 30.84 -10.11 -85.79
CA GLU A 238 31.12 -10.32 -87.21
C GLU A 238 32.36 -9.52 -87.65
N ARG A 239 33.23 -10.12 -88.47
CA ARG A 239 34.47 -9.52 -89.00
C ARG A 239 34.26 -8.18 -89.71
N SER A 240 33.06 -7.97 -90.25
CA SER A 240 32.66 -6.74 -90.94
C SER A 240 32.20 -5.63 -89.99
N THR A 241 32.00 -5.94 -88.71
CA THR A 241 31.60 -5.00 -87.64
C THR A 241 32.78 -4.70 -86.70
N VAL A 242 33.54 -5.73 -86.28
CA VAL A 242 34.65 -5.61 -85.30
C VAL A 242 35.92 -6.33 -85.82
N PRO A 243 37.14 -5.79 -85.58
CA PRO A 243 38.39 -6.44 -85.95
C PRO A 243 38.59 -7.82 -85.29
N ASP A 244 39.17 -8.79 -86.01
CA ASP A 244 39.38 -10.17 -85.52
C ASP A 244 40.26 -10.27 -84.25
N ASN A 245 41.17 -9.31 -84.05
CA ASN A 245 42.09 -9.28 -82.92
C ASN A 245 41.49 -8.62 -81.66
N ALA A 246 40.28 -8.07 -81.73
CA ALA A 246 39.62 -7.46 -80.59
C ALA A 246 39.12 -8.56 -79.63
N LYS A 247 39.59 -8.51 -78.38
CA LYS A 247 39.17 -9.40 -77.30
C LYS A 247 38.48 -8.62 -76.20
N PHE A 248 37.32 -9.10 -75.77
CA PHE A 248 36.48 -8.46 -74.77
C PHE A 248 36.35 -9.33 -73.53
N ILE A 249 36.33 -8.68 -72.37
CA ILE A 249 35.98 -9.30 -71.09
C ILE A 249 34.75 -8.62 -70.54
N LEU A 250 33.62 -9.34 -70.51
CA LEU A 250 32.38 -8.90 -69.88
C LEU A 250 32.39 -9.33 -68.42
N ILE A 251 32.42 -8.38 -67.50
CA ILE A 251 32.29 -8.62 -66.05
C ILE A 251 30.82 -8.41 -65.68
N ILE A 252 30.18 -9.45 -65.16
CA ILE A 252 28.80 -9.36 -64.64
C ILE A 252 28.89 -9.34 -63.12
N ASP A 253 28.88 -8.15 -62.55
CA ASP A 253 29.05 -7.93 -61.10
C ASP A 253 27.70 -7.87 -60.37
N ASN A 254 27.73 -8.06 -59.04
CA ASN A 254 26.56 -8.04 -58.13
C ASN A 254 25.43 -9.01 -58.49
N LEU A 255 25.75 -10.12 -59.16
CA LEU A 255 24.78 -11.17 -59.49
C LEU A 255 24.17 -11.82 -58.24
N ASP A 256 24.87 -11.74 -57.11
CA ASP A 256 24.42 -12.21 -55.79
C ASP A 256 23.45 -11.26 -55.06
N ARG A 257 23.09 -10.11 -55.64
CA ARG A 257 22.24 -9.08 -55.02
C ARG A 257 20.89 -8.82 -55.72
N ILE A 258 20.58 -9.59 -56.75
CA ILE A 258 19.34 -9.45 -57.53
C ILE A 258 18.36 -10.60 -57.24
N SER A 259 17.09 -10.43 -57.63
CA SER A 259 16.05 -11.45 -57.39
C SER A 259 16.31 -12.76 -58.13
N SER A 260 15.80 -13.88 -57.60
CA SER A 260 16.03 -15.23 -58.15
C SER A 260 15.60 -15.38 -59.62
N GLU A 261 14.51 -14.75 -60.02
CA GLU A 261 14.04 -14.72 -61.41
C GLU A 261 15.04 -14.03 -62.33
N LYS A 262 15.59 -12.88 -61.89
CA LYS A 262 16.58 -12.11 -62.64
C LYS A 262 17.95 -12.78 -62.68
N VAL A 263 18.35 -13.48 -61.61
CA VAL A 263 19.53 -14.36 -61.63
C VAL A 263 19.35 -15.41 -62.73
N LYS A 264 18.21 -16.11 -62.79
CA LYS A 264 17.94 -17.13 -63.82
C LYS A 264 17.96 -16.55 -65.24
N GLU A 265 17.35 -15.37 -65.44
CA GLU A 265 17.35 -14.66 -66.72
C GLU A 265 18.78 -14.34 -67.20
N LEU A 266 19.59 -13.67 -66.35
CA LEU A 266 20.98 -13.34 -66.67
C LEU A 266 21.85 -14.58 -66.86
N TRP A 267 21.60 -15.63 -66.08
CA TRP A 267 22.34 -16.89 -66.22
C TRP A 267 22.11 -17.54 -67.58
N SER A 268 20.87 -17.50 -68.09
CA SER A 268 20.55 -17.96 -69.46
C SER A 268 21.18 -17.07 -70.53
N ASP A 269 21.20 -15.76 -70.32
CA ASP A 269 21.81 -14.82 -71.27
C ASP A 269 23.33 -14.97 -71.34
N MET A 270 23.99 -15.25 -70.22
CA MET A 270 25.43 -15.55 -70.17
C MET A 270 25.79 -16.78 -71.00
N GLU A 271 25.00 -17.85 -70.91
CA GLU A 271 25.18 -19.05 -71.71
C GLU A 271 25.01 -18.75 -73.21
N LEU A 272 24.00 -17.95 -73.55
CA LEU A 272 23.75 -17.50 -74.92
C LEU A 272 24.92 -16.67 -75.48
N ILE A 273 25.44 -15.72 -74.70
CA ILE A 273 26.60 -14.91 -75.07
C ILE A 273 27.79 -15.83 -75.34
N SER A 274 28.16 -16.66 -74.35
CA SER A 274 29.30 -17.58 -74.46
C SER A 274 29.19 -18.52 -75.67
N GLY A 275 27.99 -18.99 -76.02
CA GLY A 275 27.75 -19.83 -77.18
C GLY A 275 27.86 -19.10 -78.53
N THR A 276 27.45 -17.83 -78.59
CA THR A 276 27.35 -17.07 -79.84
C THR A 276 28.64 -16.35 -80.22
N THR A 277 29.37 -15.81 -79.24
CA THR A 277 30.51 -14.90 -79.45
C THR A 277 31.88 -15.58 -79.37
N HIS A 278 31.93 -16.89 -79.61
CA HIS A 278 33.07 -17.79 -79.35
C HIS A 278 34.44 -17.18 -79.75
N LYS A 279 35.45 -17.29 -78.87
CA LYS A 279 36.83 -16.74 -78.97
C LYS A 279 37.04 -15.23 -78.74
N GLN A 280 36.07 -14.36 -79.05
CA GLN A 280 36.25 -12.90 -78.90
C GLN A 280 35.77 -12.36 -77.55
N PHE A 281 34.80 -13.01 -76.93
CA PHE A 281 34.26 -12.62 -75.61
C PHE A 281 34.60 -13.65 -74.54
N ARG A 282 34.99 -13.14 -73.37
CA ARG A 282 35.07 -13.91 -72.13
C ARG A 282 34.21 -13.25 -71.07
N ILE A 283 33.54 -14.07 -70.27
CA ILE A 283 32.66 -13.63 -69.20
C ILE A 283 33.33 -13.94 -67.88
N ILE A 284 33.45 -12.92 -67.03
CA ILE A 284 33.87 -13.07 -65.64
C ILE A 284 32.69 -12.79 -64.74
N VAL A 285 32.42 -13.72 -63.84
CA VAL A 285 31.27 -13.66 -62.93
C VAL A 285 31.79 -13.69 -61.50
N PRO A 286 31.99 -12.55 -60.83
CA PRO A 286 32.12 -12.54 -59.38
C PRO A 286 30.79 -12.89 -58.71
N TYR A 287 30.80 -13.88 -57.81
CA TYR A 287 29.58 -14.28 -57.10
C TYR A 287 29.88 -14.85 -55.71
N SER A 288 28.91 -14.76 -54.80
CA SER A 288 28.88 -15.60 -53.60
C SER A 288 28.08 -16.88 -53.89
N ALA A 289 28.74 -18.04 -53.82
CA ALA A 289 28.09 -19.33 -54.04
C ALA A 289 26.90 -19.54 -53.09
N ARG A 290 26.96 -19.02 -51.86
CA ARG A 290 25.85 -19.11 -50.89
C ARG A 290 24.60 -18.37 -51.37
N HIS A 291 24.75 -17.12 -51.80
CA HIS A 291 23.64 -16.26 -52.20
C HIS A 291 23.07 -16.63 -53.57
N VAL A 292 23.95 -16.93 -54.54
CA VAL A 292 23.53 -17.36 -55.87
C VAL A 292 22.91 -18.75 -55.83
N ALA A 293 23.49 -19.72 -55.08
CA ALA A 293 22.86 -21.03 -54.95
C ALA A 293 21.48 -20.93 -54.32
N LYS A 294 21.28 -20.05 -53.31
CA LYS A 294 19.96 -19.80 -52.72
C LYS A 294 18.94 -19.33 -53.78
N SER A 295 19.38 -18.49 -54.72
CA SER A 295 18.56 -17.97 -55.82
C SER A 295 18.28 -18.99 -56.92
N LEU A 296 19.15 -19.99 -57.07
CA LEU A 296 19.06 -21.08 -58.07
C LEU A 296 18.47 -22.38 -57.51
N LEU A 297 18.03 -22.41 -56.24
CA LEU A 297 17.37 -23.57 -55.66
C LEU A 297 16.03 -23.83 -56.38
N VAL A 298 15.81 -25.10 -56.74
CA VAL A 298 14.58 -25.65 -57.30
C VAL A 298 14.28 -26.93 -56.53
N GLU A 299 13.00 -27.26 -56.29
CA GLU A 299 12.62 -28.46 -55.54
C GLU A 299 13.35 -29.71 -56.05
N GLY A 300 14.07 -30.40 -55.15
CA GLY A 300 14.81 -31.64 -55.45
C GLY A 300 16.24 -31.48 -55.97
N HIS A 301 16.73 -30.26 -56.24
CA HIS A 301 18.08 -30.05 -56.79
C HIS A 301 18.90 -28.97 -56.04
N SER A 302 20.20 -29.25 -55.84
CA SER A 302 21.10 -28.32 -55.17
C SER A 302 21.47 -27.14 -56.08
N GLY A 303 21.24 -25.90 -55.61
CA GLY A 303 21.66 -24.69 -56.32
C GLY A 303 23.17 -24.61 -56.60
N ARG A 304 24.01 -25.30 -55.81
CA ARG A 304 25.46 -25.39 -56.07
C ARG A 304 25.80 -26.28 -57.26
N GLU A 305 25.05 -27.36 -57.44
CA GLU A 305 25.18 -28.25 -58.60
C GLU A 305 24.79 -27.53 -59.89
N PHE A 306 23.78 -26.63 -59.80
CA PHE A 306 23.43 -25.75 -60.91
C PHE A 306 24.61 -24.88 -61.36
N ILE A 307 25.32 -24.25 -60.42
CA ILE A 307 26.50 -23.41 -60.71
C ILE A 307 27.63 -24.24 -61.32
N ALA A 308 27.99 -25.37 -60.71
CA ALA A 308 29.12 -26.21 -61.11
C ALA A 308 29.01 -26.75 -62.55
N LYS A 309 27.79 -27.04 -63.03
CA LYS A 309 27.57 -27.53 -64.39
C LYS A 309 27.78 -26.47 -65.47
N ARG A 310 27.65 -25.17 -65.15
CA ARG A 310 27.67 -24.07 -66.14
C ARG A 310 28.91 -23.18 -66.07
N ILE A 311 29.58 -23.12 -64.92
CA ILE A 311 30.86 -22.41 -64.77
C ILE A 311 31.98 -23.45 -64.72
N PRO A 312 32.64 -23.76 -65.85
CA PRO A 312 33.60 -24.85 -65.93
C PRO A 312 34.89 -24.57 -65.15
N VAL A 313 35.25 -23.29 -64.97
CA VAL A 313 36.42 -22.87 -64.20
C VAL A 313 36.01 -21.83 -63.17
N THR A 314 36.20 -22.15 -61.89
CA THR A 314 35.94 -21.24 -60.78
C THR A 314 37.21 -21.01 -59.99
N PHE A 315 37.62 -19.74 -59.89
CA PHE A 315 38.63 -19.28 -58.95
C PHE A 315 37.95 -18.93 -57.63
N THR A 316 38.54 -19.35 -56.51
CA THR A 316 38.01 -19.03 -55.18
C THR A 316 38.83 -17.92 -54.53
N VAL A 317 38.15 -16.97 -53.90
CA VAL A 317 38.81 -15.99 -53.03
C VAL A 317 39.21 -16.71 -51.74
N PRO A 318 40.51 -16.81 -51.45
CA PRO A 318 40.96 -17.55 -50.29
C PRO A 318 40.50 -16.87 -48.99
N PRO A 319 40.13 -17.65 -47.96
CA PRO A 319 39.85 -17.08 -46.65
C PRO A 319 41.10 -16.40 -46.09
N LEU A 320 40.90 -15.33 -45.32
CA LEU A 320 42.00 -14.66 -44.65
C LEU A 320 42.52 -15.52 -43.49
N ILE A 321 43.84 -15.70 -43.42
CA ILE A 321 44.50 -16.38 -42.30
C ILE A 321 44.36 -15.51 -41.05
N THR A 322 44.17 -16.14 -39.88
CA THR A 322 43.95 -15.45 -38.60
C THR A 322 44.96 -14.34 -38.35
N ALA A 323 46.26 -14.65 -38.37
CA ALA A 323 47.31 -13.66 -38.18
C ALA A 323 47.30 -12.55 -39.26
N GLY A 324 46.95 -12.89 -40.50
CA GLY A 324 46.96 -11.95 -41.62
C GLY A 324 45.87 -10.88 -41.54
N TRP A 325 44.66 -11.24 -41.12
CA TRP A 325 43.60 -10.24 -40.95
C TRP A 325 43.78 -9.42 -39.66
N GLN A 326 44.35 -10.01 -38.61
CA GLN A 326 44.70 -9.29 -37.38
C GLN A 326 45.73 -8.18 -37.65
N ASP A 327 46.78 -8.47 -38.43
CA ASP A 327 47.77 -7.47 -38.85
C ASP A 327 47.12 -6.35 -39.67
N ALA A 328 46.25 -6.69 -40.62
CA ALA A 328 45.51 -5.71 -41.42
C ALA A 328 44.58 -4.85 -40.55
N PHE A 329 43.90 -5.46 -39.56
CA PHE A 329 43.05 -4.75 -38.61
C PHE A 329 43.85 -3.79 -37.74
N ARG A 330 45.04 -4.19 -37.25
CA ARG A 330 45.96 -3.31 -36.52
C ARG A 330 46.39 -2.10 -37.36
N GLY A 331 46.66 -2.31 -38.65
CA GLY A 331 46.95 -1.23 -39.58
C GLY A 331 45.79 -0.24 -39.72
N MET A 332 44.58 -0.75 -40.00
CA MET A 332 43.37 0.08 -40.11
C MET A 332 43.03 0.82 -38.82
N TRP A 333 43.22 0.17 -37.66
CA TRP A 333 43.01 0.75 -36.33
C TRP A 333 43.94 1.93 -36.07
N LYS A 334 45.25 1.78 -36.36
CA LYS A 334 46.24 2.84 -36.20
C LYS A 334 45.93 4.07 -37.06
N GLU A 335 45.38 3.83 -38.26
CA GLU A 335 45.01 4.92 -39.17
C GLU A 335 43.73 5.67 -38.79
N THR A 336 42.79 5.01 -38.09
CA THR A 336 41.40 5.49 -37.97
C THR A 336 41.01 5.78 -36.52
N VAL A 337 41.32 4.87 -35.59
CA VAL A 337 40.84 4.94 -34.19
C VAL A 337 41.89 5.59 -33.29
N HIS A 338 43.07 4.98 -33.17
CA HIS A 338 44.15 5.50 -32.31
C HIS A 338 45.52 4.95 -32.70
N GLU A 339 46.53 5.83 -32.78
CA GLU A 339 47.88 5.49 -33.25
C GLU A 339 48.70 4.66 -32.24
N HIS A 340 48.52 4.88 -30.93
CA HIS A 340 49.39 4.32 -29.88
C HIS A 340 48.72 3.29 -28.94
N ASN A 341 47.47 2.91 -29.18
CA ASN A 341 46.73 2.02 -28.28
C ASN A 341 46.68 0.57 -28.78
N GLU A 342 47.75 -0.18 -28.54
CA GLU A 342 47.85 -1.58 -28.97
C GLU A 342 47.02 -2.55 -28.11
N LEU A 343 46.83 -2.24 -26.82
CA LEU A 343 46.04 -3.06 -25.90
C LEU A 343 44.59 -3.17 -26.38
N SER A 344 43.90 -2.03 -26.57
CA SER A 344 42.49 -2.03 -26.98
C SER A 344 42.28 -2.67 -28.34
N CYS A 345 43.23 -2.50 -29.26
CA CYS A 345 43.21 -3.17 -30.54
C CYS A 345 43.30 -4.71 -30.38
N SER A 346 44.18 -5.21 -29.50
CA SER A 346 44.32 -6.65 -29.27
C SER A 346 43.13 -7.28 -28.56
N GLU A 347 42.55 -6.60 -27.57
CA GLU A 347 41.37 -7.08 -26.84
C GLU A 347 40.12 -7.06 -27.75
N THR A 348 40.01 -6.06 -28.62
CA THR A 348 38.96 -6.00 -29.66
C THR A 348 39.07 -7.14 -30.66
N ILE A 349 40.28 -7.53 -31.05
CA ILE A 349 40.51 -8.70 -31.91
C ILE A 349 39.95 -9.96 -31.25
N LEU A 350 40.20 -10.17 -29.94
CA LEU A 350 39.67 -11.32 -29.20
C LEU A 350 38.14 -11.31 -29.14
N ILE A 351 37.53 -10.13 -28.95
CA ILE A 351 36.07 -9.97 -28.96
C ILE A 351 35.51 -10.33 -30.35
N LEU A 352 36.12 -9.85 -31.43
CA LEU A 352 35.69 -10.15 -32.79
C LEU A 352 35.83 -11.64 -33.13
N GLU A 353 36.87 -12.30 -32.62
CA GLU A 353 37.05 -13.74 -32.78
C GLU A 353 36.00 -14.56 -32.05
N ARG A 354 35.64 -14.13 -30.84
CA ARG A 354 34.62 -14.77 -29.99
C ARG A 354 33.20 -14.56 -30.54
N TRP A 355 32.88 -13.34 -30.96
CA TRP A 355 31.56 -12.88 -31.36
C TRP A 355 31.47 -12.56 -32.86
N ARG A 356 31.81 -13.54 -33.70
CA ARG A 356 31.74 -13.37 -35.16
C ARG A 356 30.30 -13.11 -35.62
N PRO A 357 30.03 -12.01 -36.36
CA PRO A 357 28.69 -11.72 -36.86
C PRO A 357 28.14 -12.86 -37.72
N GLY A 358 26.88 -13.25 -37.48
CA GLY A 358 26.24 -14.33 -38.26
C GLY A 358 26.19 -14.06 -39.77
N GLU A 359 26.06 -12.79 -40.19
CA GLU A 359 26.11 -12.38 -41.59
C GLU A 359 27.48 -12.61 -42.25
N TYR A 360 28.55 -12.61 -41.44
CA TYR A 360 29.93 -12.77 -41.83
C TYR A 360 30.54 -14.04 -41.21
N PRO A 361 30.21 -15.24 -41.72
CA PRO A 361 30.76 -16.49 -41.20
C PRO A 361 32.29 -16.57 -41.30
N ARG A 362 32.90 -15.70 -42.13
CA ARG A 362 34.34 -15.51 -42.26
C ARG A 362 34.68 -14.03 -42.14
N ILE A 363 35.85 -13.73 -41.56
CA ILE A 363 36.35 -12.37 -41.50
C ILE A 363 36.65 -11.87 -42.92
N THR A 364 36.08 -10.72 -43.27
CA THR A 364 36.26 -10.08 -44.57
C THR A 364 36.90 -8.71 -44.42
N PRO A 365 37.65 -8.22 -45.42
CA PRO A 365 38.20 -6.87 -45.40
C PRO A 365 37.14 -5.78 -45.15
N ARG A 366 35.94 -5.94 -45.72
CA ARG A 366 34.80 -5.02 -45.52
C ARG A 366 34.37 -4.97 -44.05
N LEU A 367 34.23 -6.13 -43.41
CA LEU A 367 33.87 -6.19 -41.99
C LEU A 367 34.88 -5.44 -41.13
N LEU A 368 36.18 -5.63 -41.40
CA LEU A 368 37.25 -4.96 -40.65
C LEU A 368 37.19 -3.43 -40.82
N LYS A 369 37.08 -2.94 -42.06
CA LYS A 369 36.95 -1.50 -42.35
C LYS A 369 35.72 -0.91 -41.66
N LYS A 370 34.57 -1.57 -41.78
CA LYS A 370 33.32 -1.14 -41.16
C LYS A 370 33.44 -1.08 -39.64
N LEU A 371 33.97 -2.14 -39.01
CA LEU A 371 34.14 -2.18 -37.56
C LEU A 371 35.03 -1.05 -37.05
N VAL A 372 36.19 -0.82 -37.68
CA VAL A 372 37.10 0.27 -37.28
C VAL A 372 36.43 1.64 -37.43
N ASN A 373 35.70 1.87 -38.53
CA ASN A 373 34.95 3.10 -38.74
C ASN A 373 33.84 3.27 -37.69
N ASP A 374 33.03 2.23 -37.44
CA ASP A 374 31.91 2.28 -36.51
C ASP A 374 32.39 2.53 -35.07
N ILE A 375 33.53 1.94 -34.67
CA ILE A 375 34.17 2.21 -33.37
C ILE A 375 34.56 3.69 -33.29
N HIS A 376 35.24 4.23 -34.30
CA HIS A 376 35.66 5.63 -34.28
C HIS A 376 34.47 6.60 -34.27
N ILE A 377 33.42 6.31 -35.04
CA ILE A 377 32.20 7.14 -35.05
C ILE A 377 31.51 7.10 -33.68
N LEU A 378 31.39 5.92 -33.06
CA LEU A 378 30.77 5.81 -31.73
C LEU A 378 31.62 6.49 -30.65
N GLN A 379 32.95 6.41 -30.78
CA GLN A 379 33.90 7.11 -29.93
C GLN A 379 33.66 8.63 -29.93
N MET A 380 33.39 9.21 -31.10
CA MET A 380 33.08 10.64 -31.23
C MET A 380 31.77 11.04 -30.55
N THR A 381 30.81 10.12 -30.42
CA THR A 381 29.52 10.39 -29.77
C THR A 381 29.57 10.24 -28.24
N VAL A 382 30.32 9.26 -27.72
CA VAL A 382 30.36 8.94 -26.28
C VAL A 382 31.54 9.64 -25.57
N SER A 383 32.46 10.26 -26.31
CA SER A 383 33.61 11.03 -25.78
C SER A 383 34.52 10.21 -24.85
N THR A 384 35.04 9.09 -25.34
CA THR A 384 35.88 8.18 -24.55
C THR A 384 37.28 8.74 -24.32
N THR A 385 37.78 8.70 -23.09
CA THR A 385 39.16 9.13 -22.77
C THR A 385 40.10 7.95 -22.53
N ASP A 386 39.56 6.82 -22.06
CA ASP A 386 40.37 5.70 -21.59
C ASP A 386 40.51 4.61 -22.65
N SER A 387 41.65 3.92 -22.62
CA SER A 387 41.92 2.78 -23.50
C SER A 387 40.91 1.65 -23.31
N GLU A 388 40.50 1.38 -22.07
CA GLU A 388 39.57 0.30 -21.73
C GLU A 388 38.14 0.56 -22.26
N GLU A 389 37.73 1.82 -22.33
CA GLU A 389 36.42 2.25 -22.85
C GLU A 389 36.26 1.95 -24.34
N LEU A 390 37.34 2.07 -25.13
CA LEU A 390 37.35 1.70 -26.54
C LEU A 390 37.03 0.22 -26.76
N ILE A 391 37.39 -0.64 -25.80
CA ILE A 391 37.09 -2.07 -25.83
C ILE A 391 35.59 -2.29 -25.62
N LEU A 392 34.96 -1.52 -24.73
CA LEU A 392 33.51 -1.56 -24.49
C LEU A 392 32.71 -1.07 -25.70
N LEU A 393 33.19 -0.04 -26.42
CA LEU A 393 32.58 0.37 -27.69
C LEU A 393 32.61 -0.75 -28.73
N ALA A 394 33.77 -1.39 -28.88
CA ALA A 394 33.93 -2.50 -29.80
C ALA A 394 33.05 -3.68 -29.41
N LEU A 395 32.99 -4.00 -28.11
CA LEU A 395 32.09 -5.03 -27.58
C LEU A 395 30.63 -4.70 -27.88
N TYR A 396 30.18 -3.49 -27.63
CA TYR A 396 28.81 -3.07 -27.91
C TYR A 396 28.47 -3.19 -29.39
N ILE A 397 29.36 -2.74 -30.30
CA ILE A 397 29.14 -2.86 -31.74
C ILE A 397 29.05 -4.32 -32.16
N ILE A 398 29.99 -5.16 -31.73
CA ILE A 398 30.06 -6.56 -32.14
C ILE A 398 28.93 -7.38 -31.51
N PHE A 399 28.71 -7.26 -30.21
CA PHE A 399 27.74 -8.07 -29.47
C PHE A 399 26.29 -7.59 -29.67
N VAL A 400 26.04 -6.28 -29.55
CA VAL A 400 24.68 -5.72 -29.62
C VAL A 400 24.32 -5.34 -31.06
N ARG A 401 25.13 -4.53 -31.76
CA ARG A 401 24.73 -4.02 -33.09
C ARG A 401 24.85 -5.04 -34.22
N TYR A 402 25.90 -5.87 -34.23
CA TYR A 402 26.14 -6.82 -35.33
C TYR A 402 25.50 -8.19 -35.11
N ASN A 403 25.34 -8.61 -33.85
CA ASN A 403 24.73 -9.90 -33.51
C ASN A 403 23.31 -9.76 -32.91
N GLU A 404 22.80 -8.54 -32.75
CA GLU A 404 21.44 -8.26 -32.25
C GLU A 404 21.14 -8.86 -30.87
N ASN A 405 22.18 -9.06 -30.03
CA ASN A 405 21.99 -9.56 -28.67
C ASN A 405 21.58 -8.43 -27.71
N ASP A 406 20.77 -8.77 -26.71
CA ASP A 406 20.40 -7.85 -25.63
C ASP A 406 21.62 -7.57 -24.72
N VAL A 407 21.91 -6.29 -24.49
CA VAL A 407 22.99 -5.83 -23.60
C VAL A 407 22.84 -6.39 -22.18
N THR A 408 21.62 -6.63 -21.72
CA THR A 408 21.36 -7.17 -20.37
C THR A 408 21.96 -8.57 -20.18
N LEU A 409 22.19 -9.34 -21.24
CA LEU A 409 22.82 -10.66 -21.16
C LEU A 409 24.26 -10.59 -20.66
N LEU A 410 24.99 -9.51 -20.94
CA LEU A 410 26.33 -9.28 -20.40
C LEU A 410 26.29 -8.86 -18.93
N LEU A 411 25.17 -8.31 -18.46
CA LEU A 411 24.97 -7.79 -17.11
C LEU A 411 24.40 -8.81 -16.13
N ARG A 412 23.91 -9.96 -16.62
CA ARG A 412 23.45 -11.06 -15.78
C ARG A 412 24.66 -11.67 -15.08
N PHE A 413 24.75 -11.46 -13.77
CA PHE A 413 25.70 -12.17 -12.92
C PHE A 413 25.22 -13.60 -12.72
N SER A 414 25.91 -14.55 -13.35
CA SER A 414 25.78 -15.98 -13.12
C SER A 414 26.33 -16.33 -11.73
N ALA A 415 25.51 -16.14 -10.70
CA ALA A 415 25.79 -16.68 -9.37
C ALA A 415 25.68 -18.22 -9.42
N GLY A 416 26.80 -18.88 -9.69
CA GLY A 416 26.95 -20.34 -9.62
C GLY A 416 26.41 -21.07 -10.85
N ARG A 417 27.30 -21.74 -11.60
CA ARG A 417 26.86 -22.82 -12.49
C ARG A 417 26.33 -23.96 -11.62
N ASP A 418 25.11 -24.40 -11.89
CA ASP A 418 24.72 -25.77 -11.61
C ASP A 418 25.59 -26.68 -12.48
N ALA A 419 26.46 -27.48 -11.87
CA ALA A 419 27.42 -28.35 -12.54
C ALA A 419 26.79 -29.46 -13.41
N ASN A 420 25.45 -29.50 -13.52
CA ASN A 420 24.67 -30.57 -14.14
C ASN A 420 24.03 -30.20 -15.49
N LEU A 421 24.23 -28.97 -16.01
CA LEU A 421 23.71 -28.56 -17.32
C LEU A 421 24.75 -28.79 -18.43
N ALA A 422 24.27 -29.25 -19.59
CA ALA A 422 25.12 -29.43 -20.77
C ALA A 422 25.76 -28.08 -21.17
N PRO A 423 27.05 -28.07 -21.60
CA PRO A 423 27.74 -26.84 -21.93
C PRO A 423 27.03 -26.09 -23.08
N ASN A 424 26.53 -24.90 -22.77
CA ASN A 424 25.94 -23.99 -23.74
C ASN A 424 27.05 -23.09 -24.28
N GLU A 425 27.46 -23.30 -25.54
CA GLU A 425 28.56 -22.55 -26.20
C GLU A 425 28.34 -21.02 -26.13
N PHE A 426 27.10 -20.56 -26.07
CA PHE A 426 26.76 -19.14 -25.90
C PHE A 426 27.10 -18.61 -24.50
N GLU A 427 26.71 -19.33 -23.45
CA GLU A 427 27.00 -18.94 -22.05
C GLU A 427 28.50 -18.97 -21.75
N ASP A 428 29.22 -19.96 -22.30
CA ASP A 428 30.69 -20.00 -22.19
C ASP A 428 31.34 -18.77 -22.82
N LYS A 429 30.82 -18.29 -23.96
CA LYS A 429 31.29 -17.04 -24.60
C LYS A 429 30.95 -15.80 -23.78
N VAL A 430 29.75 -15.73 -23.18
CA VAL A 430 29.35 -14.62 -22.30
C VAL A 430 30.27 -14.58 -21.08
N GLN A 431 30.48 -15.71 -20.41
CA GLN A 431 31.36 -15.82 -19.24
C GLN A 431 32.79 -15.41 -19.58
N ALA A 432 33.36 -15.94 -20.67
CA ALA A 432 34.71 -15.55 -21.11
C ALA A 432 34.83 -14.05 -21.45
N THR A 433 33.71 -13.42 -21.85
CA THR A 433 33.64 -11.97 -22.06
C THR A 433 33.61 -11.22 -20.75
N GLN A 434 32.80 -11.65 -19.79
CA GLN A 434 32.77 -11.06 -18.45
C GLN A 434 34.13 -11.21 -17.75
N ASP A 435 34.79 -12.37 -17.85
CA ASP A 435 36.12 -12.61 -17.28
C ASP A 435 37.18 -11.69 -17.91
N GLN A 436 37.09 -11.46 -19.23
CA GLN A 436 37.95 -10.51 -19.93
C GLN A 436 37.72 -9.07 -19.44
N LEU A 437 36.47 -8.64 -19.28
CA LEU A 437 36.15 -7.31 -18.75
C LEU A 437 36.59 -7.15 -17.29
N ASN A 438 36.32 -8.13 -16.44
CA ASN A 438 36.73 -8.12 -15.04
C ASN A 438 38.26 -8.04 -14.91
N ARG A 439 39.01 -8.74 -15.77
CA ARG A 439 40.48 -8.61 -15.83
C ARG A 439 40.93 -7.20 -16.23
N LEU A 440 40.27 -6.59 -17.22
CA LEU A 440 40.63 -5.27 -17.74
C LEU A 440 40.27 -4.14 -16.77
N PHE A 441 39.17 -4.28 -16.02
CA PHE A 441 38.66 -3.28 -15.08
C PHE A 441 38.99 -3.63 -13.61
N PHE A 442 39.99 -4.48 -13.34
CA PHE A 442 40.43 -4.85 -11.98
C PHE A 442 39.32 -5.35 -11.04
N ASN A 443 38.39 -6.16 -11.56
CA ASN A 443 37.16 -6.64 -10.91
C ASN A 443 36.17 -5.54 -10.48
N ASP A 444 36.31 -4.32 -10.99
CA ASP A 444 35.30 -3.27 -10.85
C ASP A 444 34.18 -3.49 -11.87
N THR A 445 33.25 -4.37 -11.48
CA THR A 445 32.10 -4.73 -12.32
C THR A 445 31.13 -3.57 -12.52
N GLN A 446 31.09 -2.66 -11.56
CA GLN A 446 30.22 -1.51 -11.60
C GLN A 446 30.69 -0.51 -12.65
N ARG A 447 32.00 -0.23 -12.71
CA ARG A 447 32.56 0.73 -13.68
C ARG A 447 32.30 0.33 -15.13
N TRP A 448 32.55 -0.93 -15.51
CA TRP A 448 32.36 -1.34 -16.90
C TRP A 448 30.89 -1.50 -17.28
N SER A 449 30.02 -1.91 -16.35
CA SER A 449 28.58 -2.06 -16.60
C SER A 449 27.88 -0.71 -16.77
N GLU A 450 28.16 0.27 -15.90
CA GLU A 450 27.63 1.62 -16.02
C GLU A 450 28.08 2.27 -17.34
N TYR A 451 29.34 2.09 -17.72
CA TYR A 451 29.86 2.61 -18.99
C TYR A 451 29.23 1.91 -20.20
N LEU A 452 29.09 0.58 -20.18
CA LEU A 452 28.43 -0.17 -21.26
C LEU A 452 26.99 0.29 -21.47
N MET A 453 26.26 0.58 -20.38
CA MET A 453 24.91 1.14 -20.46
C MET A 453 24.90 2.58 -21.00
N SER A 454 25.90 3.38 -20.64
CA SER A 454 26.08 4.74 -21.20
C SER A 454 26.28 4.71 -22.71
N ILE A 455 27.00 3.70 -23.24
CA ILE A 455 27.15 3.47 -24.68
C ILE A 455 25.81 3.06 -25.30
N HIS A 456 25.08 2.15 -24.66
CA HIS A 456 23.80 1.65 -25.18
C HIS A 456 22.77 2.77 -25.35
N PHE A 457 22.64 3.65 -24.35
CA PHE A 457 21.72 4.79 -24.38
C PHE A 457 22.31 6.06 -24.98
N GLN A 458 23.62 6.08 -25.28
CA GLN A 458 24.35 7.28 -25.70
C GLN A 458 24.12 8.47 -24.75
N SER A 459 24.19 8.20 -23.46
CA SER A 459 23.94 9.17 -22.39
C SER A 459 25.13 9.25 -21.43
N SER A 460 25.11 10.20 -20.49
CA SER A 460 26.12 10.24 -19.43
C SER A 460 26.01 9.01 -18.52
N VAL A 461 27.14 8.53 -18.01
CA VAL A 461 27.22 7.42 -17.04
C VAL A 461 26.24 7.59 -15.86
N VAL A 462 26.10 8.82 -15.35
CA VAL A 462 25.17 9.15 -14.24
C VAL A 462 23.71 8.85 -14.57
N LEU A 463 23.27 9.14 -15.80
CA LEU A 463 21.91 8.85 -16.26
C LEU A 463 21.73 7.38 -16.58
N ALA A 464 22.70 6.74 -17.24
CA ALA A 464 22.62 5.33 -17.58
C ALA A 464 22.56 4.40 -16.35
N ARG A 465 23.16 4.84 -15.23
CA ARG A 465 23.12 4.13 -13.95
C ARG A 465 21.69 3.93 -13.41
N SER A 466 20.73 4.78 -13.78
CA SER A 466 19.34 4.61 -13.33
C SER A 466 18.67 3.35 -13.88
N GLU A 467 19.16 2.81 -15.00
CA GLU A 467 18.66 1.56 -15.57
C GLU A 467 19.23 0.31 -14.91
N LEU A 468 20.21 0.47 -14.00
CA LEU A 468 20.82 -0.63 -13.24
C LEU A 468 20.29 -0.74 -11.80
N PHE A 469 19.28 0.04 -11.41
CA PHE A 469 18.81 0.10 -10.02
C PHE A 469 18.11 -1.15 -9.50
N ASP A 470 17.49 -1.95 -10.36
CA ASP A 470 16.50 -2.92 -9.92
C ASP A 470 17.12 -4.00 -9.00
N THR A 471 18.29 -4.52 -9.34
CA THR A 471 19.00 -5.52 -8.53
C THR A 471 19.59 -4.93 -7.24
N PRO A 472 20.39 -3.83 -7.27
CA PRO A 472 20.93 -3.20 -6.07
C PRO A 472 19.84 -2.77 -5.07
N LEU A 473 18.73 -2.21 -5.56
CA LEU A 473 17.62 -1.78 -4.71
C LEU A 473 16.94 -2.97 -4.02
N THR A 474 16.64 -4.01 -4.79
CA THR A 474 16.00 -5.22 -4.26
C THR A 474 16.91 -5.92 -3.24
N GLU A 475 18.23 -5.98 -3.49
CA GLU A 475 19.18 -6.53 -2.54
C GLU A 475 19.33 -5.71 -1.27
N ALA A 476 19.42 -4.37 -1.38
CA ALA A 476 19.52 -3.48 -0.24
C ALA A 476 18.34 -3.67 0.72
N ILE A 477 17.12 -3.78 0.17
CA ILE A 477 15.90 -3.99 0.96
C ILE A 477 15.85 -5.39 1.56
N LYS A 478 16.19 -6.43 0.78
CA LYS A 478 16.24 -7.82 1.28
C LYS A 478 17.28 -8.03 2.39
N LYS A 479 18.42 -7.35 2.28
CA LYS A 479 19.51 -7.37 3.28
C LYS A 479 19.30 -6.36 4.41
N ARG A 480 18.28 -5.49 4.32
CA ARG A 480 17.98 -4.39 5.26
C ARG A 480 19.18 -3.44 5.45
N ASP A 481 19.92 -3.20 4.37
CA ASP A 481 21.12 -2.36 4.33
C ASP A 481 20.72 -0.91 4.06
N SER A 482 20.63 -0.11 5.13
CA SER A 482 20.28 1.31 5.05
C SER A 482 21.36 2.14 4.37
N GLY A 483 22.64 1.79 4.48
CA GLY A 483 23.73 2.53 3.85
C GLY A 483 23.76 2.36 2.33
N ALA A 484 23.41 1.17 1.84
CA ALA A 484 23.19 0.95 0.42
C ALA A 484 21.97 1.71 -0.10
N LEU A 485 20.86 1.70 0.66
CA LEU A 485 19.64 2.40 0.29
C LEU A 485 19.82 3.93 0.26
N GLU A 486 20.53 4.49 1.23
CA GLU A 486 20.87 5.91 1.29
C GLU A 486 21.57 6.37 0.00
N LYS A 487 22.60 5.64 -0.43
CA LYS A 487 23.31 5.93 -1.67
C LYS A 487 22.39 5.92 -2.88
N LEU A 488 21.51 4.92 -2.99
CA LEU A 488 20.58 4.78 -4.11
C LEU A 488 19.51 5.87 -4.14
N SER A 489 19.00 6.27 -2.98
CA SER A 489 17.94 7.28 -2.86
C SER A 489 18.36 8.67 -3.36
N GLY A 490 19.64 9.02 -3.23
CA GLY A 490 20.18 10.28 -3.73
C GLY A 490 20.43 10.33 -5.26
N MET A 491 20.17 9.23 -5.98
CA MET A 491 20.45 9.14 -7.41
C MET A 491 19.21 9.45 -8.26
N TYR A 492 19.43 10.03 -9.44
CA TYR A 492 18.37 10.36 -10.39
C TYR A 492 17.62 9.10 -10.86
N GLY A 493 16.29 9.13 -10.85
CA GLY A 493 15.44 8.03 -11.31
C GLY A 493 15.07 7.00 -10.21
N PHE A 494 15.47 7.23 -8.96
CA PHE A 494 15.16 6.34 -7.83
C PHE A 494 13.66 6.02 -7.71
N SER A 495 12.79 7.03 -7.77
CA SER A 495 11.33 6.87 -7.66
C SER A 495 10.76 5.90 -8.70
N HIS A 496 11.23 5.99 -9.95
CA HIS A 496 10.81 5.10 -11.03
C HIS A 496 11.30 3.66 -10.80
N ALA A 497 12.55 3.48 -10.37
CA ALA A 497 13.09 2.17 -10.04
C ALA A 497 12.37 1.53 -8.84
N TRP A 498 12.07 2.31 -7.80
CA TRP A 498 11.29 1.86 -6.66
C TRP A 498 9.92 1.33 -7.10
N MET A 499 9.22 2.07 -7.97
CA MET A 499 7.91 1.64 -8.49
C MET A 499 8.00 0.36 -9.32
N ARG A 500 9.07 0.18 -10.12
CA ARG A 500 9.32 -1.08 -10.84
C ARG A 500 9.56 -2.23 -9.86
N CYS A 501 10.39 -2.04 -8.84
CA CYS A 501 10.76 -3.08 -7.88
C CYS A 501 9.70 -3.38 -6.83
N ALA A 502 8.71 -2.50 -6.64
CA ALA A 502 7.70 -2.58 -5.57
C ALA A 502 7.00 -3.95 -5.46
N HIS A 503 6.81 -4.67 -6.59
CA HIS A 503 6.19 -6.00 -6.60
C HIS A 503 7.13 -7.13 -6.15
N GLN A 504 8.44 -6.92 -6.17
CA GLN A 504 9.47 -7.91 -5.83
C GLN A 504 9.98 -7.77 -4.39
N ILE A 505 9.65 -6.66 -3.73
CA ILE A 505 10.09 -6.31 -2.38
C ILE A 505 8.92 -6.40 -1.39
N SER A 506 9.22 -6.79 -0.15
CA SER A 506 8.25 -6.72 0.94
C SER A 506 8.17 -5.30 1.47
N MET A 507 6.97 -4.75 1.56
CA MET A 507 6.75 -3.42 2.12
C MET A 507 7.14 -3.35 3.60
N GLN A 508 7.14 -4.48 4.32
CA GLN A 508 7.62 -4.54 5.71
C GLN A 508 9.14 -4.34 5.76
N ASP A 509 9.90 -5.06 4.93
CA ASP A 509 11.36 -4.94 4.89
C ASP A 509 11.79 -3.57 4.36
N TRP A 510 11.00 -2.97 3.46
CA TRP A 510 11.16 -1.58 3.04
C TRP A 510 11.05 -0.61 4.23
N MET A 511 9.96 -0.66 5.00
CA MET A 511 9.77 0.22 6.15
C MET A 511 10.84 0.04 7.22
N GLU A 512 11.27 -1.20 7.48
CA GLU A 512 12.38 -1.50 8.40
C GLU A 512 13.72 -0.89 7.93
N THR A 513 13.96 -0.85 6.63
CA THR A 513 15.20 -0.27 6.07
C THR A 513 15.13 1.25 6.08
N VAL A 514 13.97 1.83 5.73
CA VAL A 514 13.74 3.28 5.70
C VAL A 514 13.81 3.91 7.09
N ALA A 515 13.27 3.24 8.12
CA ALA A 515 13.30 3.76 9.49
C ALA A 515 14.72 3.95 10.08
N LYS A 516 15.75 3.40 9.42
CA LYS A 516 17.17 3.55 9.79
C LYS A 516 17.90 4.65 9.01
N LEU A 517 17.25 5.31 8.06
CA LEU A 517 17.85 6.36 7.25
C LEU A 517 17.92 7.71 8.01
N PRO A 518 18.85 8.61 7.64
CA PRO A 518 18.84 9.99 8.12
C PRO A 518 17.57 10.74 7.67
N SER A 519 17.10 11.69 8.48
CA SER A 519 15.88 12.47 8.20
C SER A 519 15.91 13.21 6.87
N GLU A 520 17.07 13.77 6.50
CA GLU A 520 17.28 14.47 5.21
C GLU A 520 16.94 13.58 4.00
N VAL A 521 17.23 12.27 4.12
CA VAL A 521 17.00 11.29 3.06
C VAL A 521 15.55 10.84 3.05
N ILE A 522 14.96 10.63 4.22
CA ILE A 522 13.54 10.26 4.36
C ILE A 522 12.64 11.32 3.71
N ASP A 523 12.97 12.61 3.87
CA ASP A 523 12.24 13.71 3.26
C ASP A 523 12.22 13.62 1.71
N THR A 524 13.30 13.12 1.10
CA THR A 524 13.38 12.95 -0.36
C THR A 524 12.56 11.78 -0.90
N ILE A 525 12.24 10.78 -0.07
CA ILE A 525 11.51 9.55 -0.45
C ILE A 525 10.11 9.47 0.16
N SER A 526 9.54 10.60 0.58
CA SER A 526 8.24 10.66 1.28
C SER A 526 7.10 10.03 0.46
N GLN A 527 7.13 10.20 -0.87
CA GLN A 527 6.09 9.70 -1.77
C GLN A 527 6.11 8.17 -1.85
N GLU A 528 7.29 7.56 -1.83
CA GLU A 528 7.51 6.11 -1.79
C GLU A 528 7.01 5.53 -0.46
N ILE A 529 7.23 6.24 0.66
CA ILE A 529 6.67 5.87 1.97
C ILE A 529 5.14 5.88 1.91
N CYS A 530 4.52 6.94 1.38
CA CYS A 530 3.06 6.98 1.21
C CYS A 530 2.52 5.84 0.33
N ASN A 531 3.23 5.49 -0.74
CA ASN A 531 2.85 4.37 -1.59
C ASN A 531 3.00 3.01 -0.89
N ALA A 532 4.05 2.83 -0.08
CA ALA A 532 4.24 1.64 0.73
C ALA A 532 3.14 1.51 1.80
N VAL A 533 2.74 2.61 2.44
CA VAL A 533 1.59 2.66 3.36
C VAL A 533 0.31 2.20 2.66
N ARG A 534 0.00 2.71 1.46
CA ARG A 534 -1.18 2.28 0.70
C ARG A 534 -1.15 0.77 0.37
N ALA A 535 0.03 0.24 0.06
CA ALA A 535 0.20 -1.19 -0.20
C ALA A 535 -0.01 -2.02 1.08
N LEU A 536 0.47 -1.55 2.24
CA LEU A 536 0.20 -2.17 3.54
C LEU A 536 -1.30 -2.11 3.88
N ASP A 537 -1.95 -0.96 3.69
CA ASP A 537 -3.41 -0.80 3.85
C ASP A 537 -4.22 -1.79 3.03
N ALA A 538 -3.82 -2.04 1.78
CA ALA A 538 -4.47 -3.05 0.93
C ALA A 538 -4.19 -4.48 1.41
N THR A 539 -2.96 -4.75 1.86
CA THR A 539 -2.55 -6.08 2.33
C THR A 539 -3.28 -6.47 3.63
N TYR A 540 -3.35 -5.54 4.59
CA TYR A 540 -4.05 -5.75 5.87
C TYR A 540 -5.59 -5.67 5.74
N ALA A 541 -6.12 -5.15 4.63
CA ALA A 541 -7.55 -5.29 4.32
C ALA A 541 -7.91 -6.72 3.87
N LEU A 542 -6.97 -7.43 3.23
CA LEU A 542 -7.19 -8.79 2.72
C LEU A 542 -6.82 -9.88 3.73
N ARG A 543 -5.81 -9.62 4.57
CA ARG A 543 -5.33 -10.59 5.56
C ARG A 543 -6.06 -10.39 6.88
N GLU A 544 -6.54 -11.49 7.46
CA GLU A 544 -7.09 -11.49 8.83
C GLU A 544 -5.99 -11.29 9.88
N ARG A 545 -4.73 -11.69 9.59
CA ARG A 545 -3.59 -11.63 10.53
C ARG A 545 -2.28 -11.27 9.83
N ALA A 546 -1.49 -10.39 10.43
CA ALA A 546 -0.05 -10.27 10.18
C ALA A 546 0.74 -11.01 11.28
N LEU A 547 1.85 -11.65 10.89
CA LEU A 547 2.79 -12.24 11.85
C LEU A 547 3.52 -11.11 12.58
N PHE A 548 3.64 -11.24 13.90
CA PHE A 548 4.37 -10.28 14.70
C PHE A 548 5.83 -10.21 14.25
N ARG A 549 6.30 -8.99 14.00
CA ARG A 549 7.70 -8.66 13.73
C ARG A 549 8.05 -7.46 14.61
N SER A 550 8.91 -7.67 15.61
CA SER A 550 9.31 -6.60 16.54
C SER A 550 9.97 -5.45 15.80
N ASP A 551 10.89 -5.76 14.90
CA ASP A 551 11.68 -4.76 14.18
C ASP A 551 10.79 -3.87 13.28
N PHE A 552 9.82 -4.48 12.60
CA PHE A 552 8.82 -3.75 11.82
C PHE A 552 7.96 -2.84 12.69
N SER A 553 7.42 -3.36 13.79
CA SER A 553 6.54 -2.59 14.68
C SER A 553 7.29 -1.41 15.32
N GLN A 554 8.56 -1.62 15.72
CA GLN A 554 9.43 -0.57 16.22
C GLN A 554 9.79 0.46 15.13
N SER A 555 9.99 0.01 13.89
CA SER A 555 10.27 0.89 12.76
C SER A 555 9.07 1.79 12.44
N ILE A 556 7.86 1.24 12.43
CA ILE A 556 6.62 2.01 12.28
C ILE A 556 6.46 3.00 13.43
N PHE A 557 6.72 2.59 14.68
CA PHE A 557 6.71 3.50 15.83
C PHE A 557 7.65 4.69 15.66
N ASN A 558 8.88 4.45 15.22
CA ASN A 558 9.84 5.53 14.99
C ASN A 558 9.36 6.49 13.88
N LEU A 559 8.83 5.95 12.78
CA LEU A 559 8.32 6.75 11.65
C LEU A 559 7.09 7.58 12.02
N VAL A 560 6.18 7.04 12.85
CA VAL A 560 5.00 7.76 13.36
C VAL A 560 5.44 8.88 14.31
N LYS A 561 6.35 8.59 15.25
CA LYS A 561 6.87 9.58 16.20
C LYS A 561 7.60 10.74 15.52
N GLN A 562 8.28 10.46 14.40
CA GLN A 562 8.96 11.47 13.59
C GLN A 562 7.99 12.27 12.69
N GLY A 563 6.71 11.89 12.61
CA GLY A 563 5.68 12.58 11.83
C GLY A 563 5.62 12.19 10.35
N TYR A 564 6.33 11.14 9.93
CA TYR A 564 6.34 10.67 8.54
C TYR A 564 5.11 9.81 8.18
N ILE A 565 4.50 9.17 9.17
CA ILE A 565 3.32 8.31 9.03
C ILE A 565 2.30 8.72 10.11
N GLY A 566 1.01 8.77 9.77
CA GLY A 566 -0.06 9.04 10.73
C GLY A 566 -0.65 7.78 11.37
N GLN A 567 -1.89 7.87 11.87
CA GLN A 567 -2.68 6.69 12.21
C GLN A 567 -3.35 6.10 10.96
N GLU A 568 -2.57 5.33 10.22
CA GLU A 568 -3.01 4.69 8.98
C GLU A 568 -3.97 3.52 9.24
N LYS A 569 -4.75 3.12 8.22
CA LYS A 569 -5.80 2.10 8.38
C LYS A 569 -5.23 0.73 8.75
N PHE A 570 -4.05 0.36 8.25
CA PHE A 570 -3.42 -0.91 8.60
C PHE A 570 -3.03 -0.97 10.09
N ILE A 571 -2.63 0.17 10.69
CA ILE A 571 -2.29 0.25 12.12
C ILE A 571 -3.54 -0.01 12.96
N ILE A 572 -4.66 0.64 12.60
CA ILE A 572 -5.96 0.47 13.29
C ILE A 572 -6.45 -0.99 13.16
N ARG A 573 -6.39 -1.57 11.95
CA ARG A 573 -6.80 -2.96 11.76
C ARG A 573 -5.96 -3.95 12.55
N GLN A 574 -4.65 -3.70 12.64
CA GLN A 574 -3.77 -4.54 13.44
C GLN A 574 -4.05 -4.37 14.94
N SER A 575 -4.31 -3.16 15.43
CA SER A 575 -4.71 -2.96 16.83
C SER A 575 -6.03 -3.65 17.16
N ASP A 576 -7.04 -3.57 16.29
CA ASP A 576 -8.33 -4.25 16.48
C ASP A 576 -8.16 -5.78 16.51
N TYR A 577 -7.26 -6.31 15.68
CA TYR A 577 -6.92 -7.72 15.68
C TYR A 577 -6.20 -8.14 16.99
N ILE A 578 -5.25 -7.34 17.47
CA ILE A 578 -4.56 -7.57 18.74
C ILE A 578 -5.58 -7.60 19.89
N VAL A 579 -6.54 -6.66 19.93
CA VAL A 579 -7.61 -6.63 20.94
C VAL A 579 -8.46 -7.91 20.91
N LYS A 580 -8.77 -8.41 19.71
CA LYS A 580 -9.49 -9.69 19.53
C LYS A 580 -8.69 -10.87 20.08
N GLU A 581 -7.41 -10.98 19.76
CA GLU A 581 -6.54 -12.05 20.27
C GLU A 581 -6.32 -11.96 21.78
N LEU A 582 -6.16 -10.74 22.32
CA LEU A 582 -6.10 -10.52 23.77
C LEU A 582 -7.40 -10.95 24.46
N SER A 583 -8.56 -10.73 23.84
CA SER A 583 -9.85 -11.22 24.34
C SER A 583 -9.93 -12.76 24.32
N LEU A 584 -9.41 -13.40 23.26
CA LEU A 584 -9.34 -14.86 23.17
C LEU A 584 -8.40 -15.46 24.21
N LEU A 585 -7.27 -14.81 24.49
CA LEU A 585 -6.32 -15.22 25.52
C LEU A 585 -6.98 -15.30 26.91
N GLN A 586 -7.94 -14.42 27.22
CA GLN A 586 -8.64 -14.46 28.52
C GLN A 586 -9.39 -15.77 28.74
N ASN A 587 -9.89 -16.40 27.67
CA ASN A 587 -10.59 -17.68 27.75
C ASN A 587 -9.63 -18.89 27.79
N ALA A 588 -8.37 -18.70 27.41
CA ALA A 588 -7.35 -19.75 27.32
C ALA A 588 -6.02 -19.28 27.99
N PRO A 589 -6.00 -19.14 29.33
CA PRO A 589 -4.91 -18.51 30.06
C PRO A 589 -3.56 -19.26 30.01
N HIS A 590 -3.56 -20.56 29.71
CA HIS A 590 -2.36 -21.41 29.64
C HIS A 590 -1.88 -21.64 28.19
N ASN A 591 -1.92 -20.60 27.37
CA ASN A 591 -1.45 -20.65 25.99
C ASN A 591 0.10 -20.67 25.92
N ASP A 592 0.66 -20.84 24.72
CA ASP A 592 2.11 -20.83 24.50
C ASP A 592 2.76 -19.55 25.06
N GLU A 593 3.72 -19.70 25.97
CA GLU A 593 4.34 -18.58 26.67
C GLU A 593 5.08 -17.63 25.71
N GLY A 594 5.67 -18.17 24.63
CA GLY A 594 6.28 -17.38 23.57
C GLY A 594 5.26 -16.48 22.88
N TYR A 595 4.16 -17.07 22.42
CA TYR A 595 3.05 -16.35 21.80
C TYR A 595 2.48 -15.22 22.67
N VAL A 596 2.22 -15.49 23.96
CA VAL A 596 1.65 -14.49 24.87
C VAL A 596 2.62 -13.32 25.09
N LYS A 597 3.91 -13.61 25.25
CA LYS A 597 4.94 -12.56 25.39
C LYS A 597 5.03 -11.69 24.14
N GLU A 598 4.96 -12.30 22.95
CA GLU A 598 4.94 -11.58 21.67
C GLU A 598 3.69 -10.70 21.57
N LEU A 599 2.50 -11.26 21.85
CA LEU A 599 1.23 -10.54 21.79
C LEU A 599 1.19 -9.33 22.76
N LEU A 600 1.65 -9.49 24.00
CA LEU A 600 1.71 -8.38 24.96
C LEU A 600 2.75 -7.32 24.59
N THR A 601 3.87 -7.73 23.98
CA THR A 601 4.88 -6.79 23.48
C THR A 601 4.33 -5.99 22.30
N GLU A 602 3.64 -6.66 21.37
CA GLU A 602 2.94 -6.03 20.27
C GLU A 602 1.86 -5.08 20.78
N ALA A 603 1.02 -5.52 21.72
CA ALA A 603 -0.02 -4.71 22.33
C ALA A 603 0.54 -3.44 23.00
N ASN A 604 1.67 -3.53 23.69
CA ASN A 604 2.32 -2.36 24.30
C ASN A 604 2.80 -1.36 23.24
N ILE A 605 3.40 -1.82 22.14
CA ILE A 605 3.85 -0.94 21.04
C ILE A 605 2.65 -0.27 20.37
N TYR A 606 1.60 -1.04 20.05
CA TYR A 606 0.41 -0.52 19.39
C TYR A 606 -0.45 0.35 20.30
N SER A 607 -0.40 0.14 21.62
CA SER A 607 -1.03 1.05 22.59
C SER A 607 -0.36 2.42 22.58
N ASP A 608 0.97 2.48 22.39
CA ASP A 608 1.69 3.74 22.23
C ASP A 608 1.39 4.41 20.88
N LEU A 609 1.35 3.62 19.80
CA LEU A 609 1.05 4.11 18.45
C LEU A 609 -0.37 4.70 18.32
N THR A 610 -1.35 4.08 18.98
CA THR A 610 -2.76 4.47 18.87
C THR A 610 -3.19 5.46 19.95
N GLU A 611 -2.35 5.68 20.97
CA GLU A 611 -2.67 6.40 22.20
C GLU A 611 -3.86 5.80 22.97
N ARG A 612 -4.11 4.49 22.79
CA ARG A 612 -5.19 3.74 23.43
C ARG A 612 -4.63 2.57 24.21
N ASN A 613 -5.12 2.32 25.42
CA ASN A 613 -4.74 1.12 26.14
C ASN A 613 -5.53 -0.08 25.59
N LEU A 614 -4.87 -0.92 24.80
CA LEU A 614 -5.52 -2.06 24.15
C LEU A 614 -6.03 -3.13 25.12
N LEU A 615 -5.48 -3.20 26.36
CA LEU A 615 -6.03 -4.09 27.40
C LEU A 615 -7.36 -3.60 27.95
N ASN A 616 -7.68 -2.30 27.87
CA ASN A 616 -8.97 -1.77 28.32
C ASN A 616 -10.07 -1.93 27.26
N GLU A 617 -9.71 -2.25 26.01
CA GLU A 617 -10.65 -2.39 24.89
C GLU A 617 -11.05 -3.85 24.62
N ILE A 618 -10.55 -4.80 25.41
CA ILE A 618 -10.92 -6.22 25.28
C ILE A 618 -12.42 -6.41 25.53
N SER A 619 -13.00 -7.37 24.81
CA SER A 619 -14.44 -7.66 24.87
C SER A 619 -14.85 -8.54 26.06
N THR A 620 -13.88 -9.10 26.76
CA THR A 620 -14.04 -10.03 27.89
C THR A 620 -13.38 -9.48 29.14
N ASP A 621 -13.81 -9.92 30.31
CA ASP A 621 -13.14 -9.54 31.55
C ASP A 621 -11.68 -10.04 31.57
N LEU A 622 -10.78 -9.21 32.10
CA LEU A 622 -9.38 -9.57 32.25
C LEU A 622 -9.25 -10.79 33.17
N SER A 623 -8.61 -11.85 32.69
CA SER A 623 -8.46 -13.06 33.47
C SER A 623 -7.43 -12.89 34.58
N GLY A 624 -7.82 -13.30 35.78
CA GLY A 624 -6.96 -13.29 36.96
C GLY A 624 -5.71 -14.16 36.80
N VAL A 625 -5.81 -15.27 36.05
CA VAL A 625 -4.68 -16.17 35.77
C VAL A 625 -3.71 -15.55 34.77
N VAL A 626 -4.22 -14.87 33.73
CA VAL A 626 -3.39 -14.14 32.75
C VAL A 626 -2.64 -13.00 33.44
N TYR A 627 -3.33 -12.28 34.34
CA TYR A 627 -2.74 -11.22 35.15
C TYR A 627 -1.54 -11.75 35.97
N SER A 628 -1.75 -12.80 36.77
CA SER A 628 -0.70 -13.43 37.57
C SER A 628 0.49 -13.94 36.74
N LEU A 629 0.25 -14.65 35.64
CA LEU A 629 1.32 -15.26 34.85
C LEU A 629 2.14 -14.25 34.02
N TYR A 630 1.47 -13.23 33.48
CA TYR A 630 2.04 -12.43 32.40
C TYR A 630 2.13 -10.93 32.68
N LEU A 631 1.37 -10.38 33.61
CA LEU A 631 1.31 -8.93 33.88
C LEU A 631 1.87 -8.54 35.25
N LEU A 632 1.74 -9.39 36.27
CA LEU A 632 2.24 -9.13 37.62
C LEU A 632 3.74 -8.77 37.61
N ASP A 633 4.10 -7.65 38.26
CA ASP A 633 5.45 -7.08 38.35
C ASP A 633 6.12 -6.74 36.99
N ARG A 634 5.33 -6.55 35.93
CA ARG A 634 5.84 -6.22 34.59
C ARG A 634 5.45 -4.82 34.10
N GLU A 635 5.12 -3.91 35.02
CA GLU A 635 4.79 -2.50 34.72
C GLU A 635 5.92 -1.81 33.94
N ASN A 636 7.17 -2.07 34.33
CA ASN A 636 8.35 -1.49 33.67
C ASN A 636 8.56 -2.05 32.25
N LYS A 637 8.11 -3.28 32.00
CA LYS A 637 8.23 -3.93 30.69
C LYS A 637 7.12 -3.50 29.74
N TYR A 638 5.93 -3.25 30.27
CA TYR A 638 4.74 -2.87 29.50
C TYR A 638 4.12 -1.56 30.02
N PRO A 639 4.84 -0.42 29.92
CA PRO A 639 4.40 0.84 30.54
C PRO A 639 3.12 1.40 29.91
N LYS A 640 2.80 1.05 28.67
CA LYS A 640 1.65 1.57 27.92
C LYS A 640 0.37 0.77 28.13
N LEU A 641 0.48 -0.37 28.82
CA LEU A 641 -0.66 -1.21 29.19
C LEU A 641 -1.27 -0.83 30.55
N ASP A 642 -0.71 0.16 31.24
CA ASP A 642 -1.20 0.71 32.52
C ASP A 642 -1.63 -0.35 33.54
N ILE A 643 -0.74 -1.32 33.78
CA ILE A 643 -1.00 -2.49 34.63
C ILE A 643 -1.42 -2.09 36.06
N ASN A 644 -0.98 -0.92 36.53
CA ASN A 644 -1.29 -0.40 37.86
C ASN A 644 -2.78 -0.06 38.07
N ASN A 645 -3.46 0.34 37.00
CA ASN A 645 -4.86 0.78 37.07
C ASN A 645 -5.85 -0.31 36.59
N LEU A 646 -5.36 -1.52 36.29
CA LEU A 646 -6.23 -2.63 35.89
C LEU A 646 -7.13 -3.08 37.06
N SER A 647 -8.42 -3.22 36.77
CA SER A 647 -9.43 -3.78 37.68
C SER A 647 -9.81 -5.21 37.27
N LEU A 648 -9.99 -6.09 38.26
CA LEU A 648 -10.50 -7.46 38.06
C LEU A 648 -11.90 -7.56 38.69
N ASN A 649 -12.80 -8.31 38.05
CA ASN A 649 -14.11 -8.65 38.62
C ASN A 649 -13.96 -9.67 39.78
N GLU A 650 -15.00 -9.91 40.59
CA GLU A 650 -14.92 -10.82 41.75
C GLU A 650 -14.51 -12.26 41.37
N ASP A 651 -15.02 -12.79 40.24
CA ASP A 651 -14.75 -14.17 39.82
C ASP A 651 -13.28 -14.35 39.36
N GLU A 652 -12.73 -13.38 38.65
CA GLU A 652 -11.34 -13.37 38.21
C GLU A 652 -10.37 -13.04 39.36
N GLN A 653 -10.78 -12.20 40.32
CA GLN A 653 -10.04 -12.03 41.59
C GLN A 653 -9.92 -13.37 42.35
N GLU A 654 -10.99 -14.18 42.39
CA GLU A 654 -10.96 -15.50 43.02
C GLU A 654 -10.01 -16.45 42.28
N LYS A 655 -10.04 -16.46 40.94
CA LYS A 655 -9.12 -17.26 40.12
C LYS A 655 -7.65 -16.83 40.31
N MET A 656 -7.37 -15.53 40.32
CA MET A 656 -6.04 -14.97 40.59
C MET A 656 -5.54 -15.42 41.97
N LEU A 657 -6.34 -15.23 43.03
CA LEU A 657 -5.93 -15.59 44.38
C LEU A 657 -5.70 -17.09 44.54
N ARG A 658 -6.55 -17.93 43.93
CA ARG A 658 -6.35 -19.38 43.91
C ARG A 658 -5.08 -19.78 43.16
N PHE A 659 -4.74 -19.08 42.08
CA PHE A 659 -3.51 -19.29 41.34
C PHE A 659 -2.29 -18.96 42.20
N GLU A 660 -2.22 -17.78 42.81
CA GLU A 660 -1.12 -17.37 43.71
C GLU A 660 -0.98 -18.30 44.94
N LEU A 661 -2.10 -18.77 45.48
CA LEU A 661 -2.09 -19.74 46.58
C LEU A 661 -1.57 -21.11 46.12
N GLY A 662 -1.84 -21.50 44.87
CA GLY A 662 -1.44 -22.77 44.26
C GLY A 662 -0.04 -22.78 43.65
N ASP A 663 0.62 -21.62 43.47
CA ASP A 663 2.00 -21.53 43.00
C ASP A 663 3.00 -21.56 44.18
N GLU A 664 4.12 -22.28 44.04
CA GLU A 664 5.13 -22.38 45.12
C GLU A 664 5.82 -21.02 45.39
N GLY A 665 5.96 -20.17 44.36
CA GLY A 665 6.54 -18.84 44.46
C GLY A 665 5.54 -17.71 44.72
N GLY A 666 4.24 -17.99 44.66
CA GLY A 666 3.17 -16.98 44.76
C GLY A 666 3.15 -16.26 46.11
N ASP A 667 3.13 -14.93 46.04
CA ASP A 667 3.13 -14.04 47.21
C ASP A 667 1.86 -13.19 47.28
N ILE A 668 0.99 -13.53 48.24
CA ILE A 668 -0.25 -12.80 48.47
C ILE A 668 -0.02 -11.35 48.96
N PHE A 669 1.14 -11.03 49.55
CA PHE A 669 1.45 -9.68 50.00
C PHE A 669 2.13 -8.83 48.92
N ASN A 670 2.33 -9.39 47.72
CA ASN A 670 2.75 -8.60 46.56
C ASN A 670 1.76 -7.44 46.33
N LYS A 671 2.29 -6.23 46.10
CA LYS A 671 1.49 -5.02 45.88
C LYS A 671 0.50 -5.16 44.72
N GLY A 672 0.88 -5.87 43.66
CA GLY A 672 0.01 -6.17 42.51
C GLY A 672 -1.14 -7.12 42.84
N VAL A 673 -0.98 -7.97 43.87
CA VAL A 673 -2.01 -8.93 44.30
C VAL A 673 -2.90 -8.34 45.39
N ILE A 674 -2.31 -7.83 46.47
CA ILE A 674 -3.06 -7.36 47.65
C ILE A 674 -3.96 -6.15 47.35
N ARG A 675 -3.62 -5.35 46.33
CA ARG A 675 -4.40 -4.17 45.95
C ARG A 675 -5.86 -4.49 45.60
N PHE A 676 -6.15 -5.71 45.12
CA PHE A 676 -7.50 -6.11 44.72
C PHE A 676 -8.41 -6.50 45.89
N PHE A 677 -7.82 -6.76 47.06
CA PHE A 677 -8.55 -7.23 48.22
C PHE A 677 -8.69 -6.14 49.27
N GLY A 678 -9.74 -6.26 50.07
CA GLY A 678 -9.95 -5.46 51.27
C GLY A 678 -10.54 -6.32 52.36
N LEU A 679 -10.49 -5.82 53.60
CA LEU A 679 -11.03 -6.50 54.76
C LEU A 679 -12.49 -6.91 54.50
N HIS A 680 -12.81 -8.16 54.85
CA HIS A 680 -14.09 -8.80 54.60
C HIS A 680 -14.45 -8.96 53.11
N SER A 681 -13.46 -9.19 52.24
CA SER A 681 -13.72 -9.53 50.84
C SER A 681 -14.50 -10.85 50.71
N LYS A 682 -15.55 -10.84 49.88
CA LYS A 682 -16.35 -12.02 49.55
C LYS A 682 -15.51 -13.12 48.90
N VAL A 683 -14.54 -12.75 48.07
CA VAL A 683 -13.60 -13.68 47.41
C VAL A 683 -12.76 -14.42 48.44
N VAL A 684 -12.16 -13.69 49.36
CA VAL A 684 -11.34 -14.24 50.45
C VAL A 684 -12.17 -15.14 51.36
N ARG A 685 -13.39 -14.71 51.69
CA ARG A 685 -14.35 -15.52 52.47
C ARG A 685 -14.70 -16.84 51.78
N ASN A 686 -15.02 -16.82 50.48
CA ASN A 686 -15.33 -18.03 49.72
C ASN A 686 -14.19 -19.05 49.74
N ILE A 687 -12.94 -18.58 49.65
CA ILE A 687 -11.75 -19.43 49.69
C ILE A 687 -11.56 -20.04 51.09
N ILE A 688 -11.70 -19.24 52.16
CA ILE A 688 -11.56 -19.70 53.55
C ILE A 688 -12.66 -20.69 53.95
N GLU A 689 -13.92 -20.37 53.65
CA GLU A 689 -15.06 -21.25 53.97
C GLU A 689 -14.98 -22.58 53.19
N ASN A 690 -14.38 -22.54 52.00
CA ASN A 690 -14.08 -23.66 51.11
C ASN A 690 -15.28 -24.61 50.90
N GLU A 691 -16.49 -24.07 50.76
CA GLU A 691 -17.71 -24.87 50.59
C GLU A 691 -17.69 -25.75 49.33
N LYS A 692 -16.95 -25.31 48.31
CA LYS A 692 -16.77 -26.01 47.02
C LYS A 692 -15.67 -27.08 47.05
N GLY A 693 -14.93 -27.23 48.16
CA GLY A 693 -13.87 -28.23 48.29
C GLY A 693 -12.69 -28.08 47.32
N ASN A 694 -12.38 -26.85 46.92
CA ASN A 694 -11.44 -26.52 45.84
C ASN A 694 -10.25 -25.67 46.31
N LEU A 695 -9.88 -25.76 47.59
CA LEU A 695 -8.70 -25.10 48.14
C LEU A 695 -7.42 -25.67 47.51
N PRO A 696 -6.45 -24.83 47.09
CA PRO A 696 -5.22 -25.31 46.49
C PRO A 696 -4.43 -26.28 47.39
N ASP A 697 -3.85 -27.32 46.78
CA ASP A 697 -3.14 -28.40 47.49
C ASP A 697 -1.99 -27.87 48.36
N ILE A 698 -1.29 -26.81 47.92
CA ILE A 698 -0.21 -26.18 48.68
C ILE A 698 -0.72 -25.67 50.03
N VAL A 699 -1.88 -25.02 50.08
CA VAL A 699 -2.44 -24.48 51.34
C VAL A 699 -2.74 -25.62 52.32
N THR A 700 -3.33 -26.70 51.82
CA THR A 700 -3.62 -27.91 52.60
C THR A 700 -2.34 -28.58 53.09
N LYS A 701 -1.32 -28.67 52.22
CA LYS A 701 -0.01 -29.24 52.54
C LYS A 701 0.73 -28.41 53.59
N VAL A 702 0.84 -27.10 53.41
CA VAL A 702 1.49 -26.18 54.35
C VAL A 702 0.80 -26.23 55.72
N TYR A 703 -0.52 -26.30 55.74
CA TYR A 703 -1.24 -26.50 56.99
C TYR A 703 -0.95 -27.87 57.60
N SER A 704 -0.93 -28.95 56.83
CA SER A 704 -0.57 -30.29 57.34
C SER A 704 0.85 -30.31 57.91
N ASP A 705 1.81 -29.70 57.22
CA ASP A 705 3.20 -29.53 57.63
C ASP A 705 3.27 -28.77 58.98
N PHE A 706 2.50 -27.69 59.11
CA PHE A 706 2.35 -26.96 60.37
C PHE A 706 1.75 -27.83 61.49
N THR A 707 0.74 -28.66 61.21
CA THR A 707 0.14 -29.55 62.21
C THR A 707 1.07 -30.67 62.69
N TYR A 708 1.97 -31.14 61.82
CA TYR A 708 2.99 -32.14 62.15
C TYR A 708 4.28 -31.55 62.74
N ASN A 709 4.28 -30.25 63.09
CA ASN A 709 5.42 -29.51 63.63
C ASN A 709 6.65 -29.51 62.71
N THR A 710 6.45 -29.61 61.39
CA THR A 710 7.55 -29.43 60.44
C THR A 710 7.83 -27.92 60.27
N PRO A 711 9.11 -27.53 60.20
CA PRO A 711 9.48 -26.12 60.06
C PRO A 711 9.11 -25.62 58.65
N ILE A 712 8.38 -24.52 58.59
CA ILE A 712 8.13 -23.77 57.37
C ILE A 712 9.30 -22.80 57.19
N ILE A 713 10.02 -22.93 56.07
CA ILE A 713 11.24 -22.15 55.82
C ILE A 713 10.91 -20.83 55.11
N GLU A 714 9.98 -20.87 54.14
CA GLU A 714 9.63 -19.73 53.31
C GLU A 714 8.45 -18.93 53.89
N ILE A 715 8.63 -17.61 54.03
CA ILE A 715 7.59 -16.71 54.56
C ILE A 715 6.34 -16.66 53.66
N SER A 716 6.51 -16.77 52.33
CA SER A 716 5.40 -16.82 51.37
C SER A 716 4.47 -18.01 51.63
N ARG A 717 5.02 -19.17 52.00
CA ARG A 717 4.24 -20.35 52.42
C ARG A 717 3.52 -20.08 53.74
N PHE A 718 4.22 -19.49 54.71
CA PHE A 718 3.66 -19.17 56.03
C PHE A 718 2.42 -18.25 55.90
N ARG A 719 2.45 -17.25 55.02
CA ARG A 719 1.32 -16.36 54.70
C ARG A 719 0.05 -17.10 54.26
N LYS A 720 0.17 -18.26 53.60
CA LYS A 720 -0.97 -19.02 53.06
C LYS A 720 -1.82 -19.70 54.14
N LEU A 721 -1.30 -19.85 55.37
CA LEU A 721 -2.00 -20.54 56.46
C LEU A 721 -3.34 -19.89 56.81
N ILE A 722 -3.46 -18.56 56.67
CA ILE A 722 -4.70 -17.80 56.96
C ILE A 722 -5.90 -18.25 56.11
N PHE A 723 -5.67 -18.85 54.94
CA PHE A 723 -6.72 -19.34 54.05
C PHE A 723 -7.26 -20.71 54.45
N ASN A 724 -6.62 -21.40 55.38
CA ASN A 724 -7.15 -22.65 55.91
C ASN A 724 -8.23 -22.37 56.97
N LYS A 725 -9.41 -22.96 56.83
CA LYS A 725 -10.52 -22.81 57.79
C LYS A 725 -10.13 -23.14 59.23
N GLU A 726 -9.25 -24.12 59.42
CA GLU A 726 -8.81 -24.55 60.75
C GLU A 726 -7.85 -23.55 61.43
N TRP A 727 -7.29 -22.60 60.68
CA TRP A 727 -6.53 -21.49 61.24
C TRP A 727 -7.37 -20.63 62.18
N TYR A 728 -8.70 -20.62 62.02
CA TYR A 728 -9.63 -19.88 62.88
C TYR A 728 -10.02 -20.68 64.16
N SER A 729 -9.27 -21.73 64.50
CA SER A 729 -9.49 -22.56 65.70
C SER A 729 -8.46 -22.26 66.80
N SER A 730 -8.85 -22.47 68.06
CA SER A 730 -8.03 -22.15 69.24
C SER A 730 -6.77 -23.02 69.42
N GLY A 731 -6.62 -24.11 68.65
CA GLY A 731 -5.49 -25.04 68.75
C GLY A 731 -4.19 -24.58 68.06
N TYR A 732 -4.21 -23.44 67.37
CA TYR A 732 -3.11 -22.96 66.51
C TYR A 732 -1.94 -22.33 67.29
N LEU A 733 -2.22 -21.52 68.32
CA LEU A 733 -1.21 -20.76 69.08
C LEU A 733 -0.09 -21.64 69.69
N GLN A 734 -0.44 -22.81 70.21
CA GLN A 734 0.54 -23.73 70.80
C GLN A 734 1.58 -24.21 69.77
N ARG A 735 1.19 -24.28 68.49
CA ARG A 735 2.00 -24.81 67.40
C ARG A 735 2.91 -23.76 66.75
N LEU A 736 2.59 -22.47 66.88
CA LEU A 736 3.46 -21.37 66.44
C LEU A 736 4.85 -21.43 67.09
N SER A 737 4.95 -21.91 68.33
CA SER A 737 6.22 -22.06 69.06
C SER A 737 7.24 -22.99 68.39
N PHE A 738 6.80 -23.86 67.47
CA PHE A 738 7.67 -24.76 66.69
C PHE A 738 8.24 -24.11 65.42
N GLN A 739 7.72 -22.96 64.99
CA GLN A 739 8.14 -22.25 63.77
C GLN A 739 9.30 -21.26 64.04
N LYS A 740 10.39 -21.77 64.62
CA LYS A 740 11.53 -20.95 65.07
C LYS A 740 12.30 -20.27 63.93
N GLU A 741 12.27 -20.86 62.73
CA GLU A 741 12.98 -20.33 61.56
C GLU A 741 12.31 -19.07 61.00
N ILE A 742 10.98 -19.04 60.93
CA ILE A 742 10.23 -17.82 60.55
C ILE A 742 10.38 -16.75 61.65
N GLN A 743 10.29 -17.16 62.92
CA GLN A 743 10.43 -16.24 64.04
C GLN A 743 11.80 -15.53 64.07
N SER A 744 12.89 -16.22 63.68
CA SER A 744 14.22 -15.61 63.62
C SER A 744 14.48 -14.84 62.32
N GLY A 745 13.88 -15.27 61.20
CA GLY A 745 14.06 -14.64 59.89
C GLY A 745 13.22 -13.38 59.67
N ASN A 746 11.96 -13.37 60.13
CA ASN A 746 11.01 -12.27 59.95
C ASN A 746 10.19 -12.05 61.25
N PRO A 747 10.81 -11.51 62.31
CA PRO A 747 10.19 -11.44 63.64
C PRO A 747 8.92 -10.56 63.67
N GLU A 748 8.92 -9.42 62.97
CA GLU A 748 7.78 -8.50 62.92
C GLU A 748 6.57 -9.13 62.21
N GLU A 749 6.79 -9.81 61.08
CA GLU A 749 5.72 -10.48 60.34
C GLU A 749 5.18 -11.71 61.10
N PHE A 750 6.06 -12.45 61.77
CA PHE A 750 5.66 -13.57 62.62
C PHE A 750 4.76 -13.10 63.76
N ALA A 751 5.13 -12.01 64.44
CA ALA A 751 4.31 -11.39 65.47
C ALA A 751 2.97 -10.90 64.90
N ALA A 752 2.97 -10.24 63.73
CA ALA A 752 1.76 -9.77 63.06
C ALA A 752 0.80 -10.92 62.73
N HIS A 753 1.31 -12.04 62.21
CA HIS A 753 0.53 -13.23 61.95
C HIS A 753 -0.08 -13.81 63.24
N ALA A 754 0.70 -13.90 64.32
CA ALA A 754 0.22 -14.40 65.62
C ALA A 754 -0.89 -13.50 66.20
N VAL A 755 -0.71 -12.18 66.15
CA VAL A 755 -1.71 -11.21 66.59
C VAL A 755 -2.97 -11.27 65.71
N ALA A 756 -2.84 -11.39 64.38
CA ALA A 756 -3.98 -11.56 63.49
C ALA A 756 -4.80 -12.83 63.83
N HIS A 757 -4.13 -13.93 64.16
CA HIS A 757 -4.78 -15.15 64.62
C HIS A 757 -5.52 -14.96 65.95
N MET A 758 -4.88 -14.33 66.94
CA MET A 758 -5.50 -13.99 68.24
C MET A 758 -6.76 -13.13 68.06
N VAL A 759 -6.70 -12.14 67.15
CA VAL A 759 -7.86 -11.34 66.77
C VAL A 759 -8.95 -12.21 66.16
N ALA A 760 -8.60 -13.12 65.25
CA ALA A 760 -9.54 -14.02 64.60
C ALA A 760 -10.33 -14.91 65.58
N ILE A 761 -9.67 -15.42 66.64
CA ILE A 761 -10.30 -16.28 67.66
C ILE A 761 -10.92 -15.49 68.84
N ASN A 762 -10.72 -14.16 68.90
CA ASN A 762 -11.09 -13.30 70.03
C ASN A 762 -10.43 -13.70 71.37
N ASP A 763 -9.16 -14.12 71.33
CA ASP A 763 -8.37 -14.43 72.53
C ASP A 763 -7.07 -13.63 72.51
N TYR A 764 -6.97 -12.64 73.41
CA TYR A 764 -5.88 -11.65 73.45
C TYR A 764 -4.85 -11.94 74.55
N THR A 765 -5.02 -13.01 75.31
CA THR A 765 -4.25 -13.29 76.55
C THR A 765 -2.75 -13.43 76.33
N SER A 766 -2.32 -13.73 75.11
CA SER A 766 -0.92 -13.98 74.76
C SER A 766 -0.29 -12.93 73.85
N ILE A 767 -0.96 -11.81 73.54
CA ILE A 767 -0.43 -10.78 72.62
C ILE A 767 0.94 -10.28 73.07
N GLU A 768 1.09 -9.94 74.35
CA GLU A 768 2.35 -9.45 74.92
C GLU A 768 3.49 -10.49 74.77
N THR A 769 3.20 -11.79 74.78
CA THR A 769 4.22 -12.83 74.57
C THR A 769 4.85 -12.77 73.17
N TYR A 770 4.11 -12.29 72.17
CA TYR A 770 4.53 -12.31 70.76
C TYR A 770 4.86 -10.92 70.20
N ALA A 771 4.23 -9.86 70.70
CA ALA A 771 4.29 -8.53 70.12
C ALA A 771 4.83 -7.45 71.08
N ASP A 772 5.44 -7.81 72.22
CA ASP A 772 6.00 -6.83 73.16
C ASP A 772 6.94 -5.84 72.46
N GLY A 773 6.74 -4.55 72.72
CA GLY A 773 7.49 -3.45 72.09
C GLY A 773 7.26 -3.21 70.58
N LEU A 774 6.38 -3.96 69.90
CA LEU A 774 6.14 -3.83 68.45
C LEU A 774 4.95 -2.93 68.06
N SER A 775 4.20 -2.37 69.01
CA SER A 775 2.98 -1.57 68.75
C SER A 775 3.21 -0.33 67.88
N GLU A 776 4.43 0.21 67.89
CA GLU A 776 4.84 1.38 67.09
C GLU A 776 5.76 1.02 65.90
N ASN A 777 6.09 -0.26 65.71
CA ASN A 777 6.98 -0.70 64.63
C ASN A 777 6.26 -0.67 63.27
N GLU A 778 6.80 0.08 62.31
CA GLU A 778 6.18 0.28 60.99
C GLU A 778 5.98 -1.04 60.20
N ASP A 779 6.96 -1.95 60.24
CA ASP A 779 6.87 -3.22 59.51
C ASP A 779 5.84 -4.15 60.13
N PHE A 780 5.78 -4.25 61.47
CA PHE A 780 4.72 -4.98 62.17
C PHE A 780 3.34 -4.42 61.82
N ILE A 781 3.18 -3.09 61.90
CA ILE A 781 1.92 -2.40 61.60
C ILE A 781 1.47 -2.71 60.16
N ARG A 782 2.40 -2.65 59.19
CA ARG A 782 2.13 -2.96 57.78
C ARG A 782 1.72 -4.41 57.58
N TYR A 783 2.47 -5.37 58.09
CA TYR A 783 2.14 -6.80 57.91
C TYR A 783 0.83 -7.18 58.60
N LEU A 784 0.56 -6.65 59.79
CA LEU A 784 -0.70 -6.88 60.49
C LEU A 784 -1.88 -6.32 59.68
N SER A 785 -1.72 -5.15 59.04
CA SER A 785 -2.73 -4.60 58.13
C SER A 785 -2.99 -5.53 56.93
N TYR A 786 -1.94 -6.14 56.36
CA TYR A 786 -2.06 -7.07 55.25
C TYR A 786 -2.77 -8.36 55.64
N TYR A 787 -2.49 -8.92 56.82
CA TYR A 787 -3.23 -10.07 57.34
C TYR A 787 -4.71 -9.72 57.57
N PHE A 788 -5.01 -8.54 58.11
CA PHE A 788 -6.40 -8.07 58.26
C PHE A 788 -7.13 -7.93 56.92
N ILE A 789 -6.48 -7.47 55.85
CA ILE A 789 -7.08 -7.43 54.51
C ILE A 789 -7.60 -8.81 54.08
N TYR A 790 -6.88 -9.88 54.43
CA TYR A 790 -7.25 -11.26 54.13
C TYR A 790 -8.13 -11.94 55.19
N MET A 791 -8.64 -11.21 56.18
CA MET A 791 -9.57 -11.77 57.17
C MET A 791 -11.00 -11.82 56.65
N ASN A 792 -11.70 -12.89 57.03
CA ASN A 792 -13.09 -13.15 56.62
C ASN A 792 -14.15 -12.35 57.40
N SER A 793 -13.79 -11.51 58.37
CA SER A 793 -14.77 -10.80 59.23
C SER A 793 -14.29 -9.41 59.66
N PHE A 794 -14.96 -8.38 59.14
CA PHE A 794 -14.78 -7.00 59.59
C PHE A 794 -15.09 -6.83 61.08
N GLN A 795 -16.18 -7.44 61.56
CA GLN A 795 -16.64 -7.31 62.94
C GLN A 795 -15.61 -7.84 63.94
N THR A 796 -14.93 -8.94 63.61
CA THR A 796 -13.91 -9.56 64.47
C THR A 796 -12.70 -8.65 64.63
N VAL A 797 -12.24 -8.04 63.53
CA VAL A 797 -11.11 -7.11 63.54
C VAL A 797 -11.46 -5.85 64.34
N ILE A 798 -12.59 -5.21 64.07
CA ILE A 798 -12.95 -3.97 64.77
C ILE A 798 -13.26 -4.19 66.25
N LYS A 799 -13.81 -5.36 66.63
CA LYS A 799 -14.05 -5.69 68.04
C LYS A 799 -12.76 -5.66 68.88
N SER A 800 -11.60 -5.93 68.29
CA SER A 800 -10.32 -5.86 68.99
C SER A 800 -9.95 -4.45 69.49
N LEU A 801 -10.52 -3.39 68.90
CA LEU A 801 -10.34 -2.00 69.38
C LEU A 801 -11.03 -1.73 70.72
N ASN A 802 -12.03 -2.52 71.09
CA ASN A 802 -12.72 -2.39 72.38
C ASN A 802 -11.95 -3.06 73.53
N ASP A 803 -10.97 -3.91 73.22
CA ASP A 803 -10.21 -4.63 74.23
C ASP A 803 -8.97 -3.83 74.65
N LEU A 804 -8.76 -3.69 75.97
CA LEU A 804 -7.66 -2.88 76.52
C LEU A 804 -6.28 -3.46 76.21
N THR A 805 -6.16 -4.78 76.01
CA THR A 805 -4.89 -5.46 75.74
C THR A 805 -4.56 -5.47 74.24
N ALA A 806 -5.56 -5.66 73.37
CA ALA A 806 -5.34 -5.72 71.93
C ALA A 806 -5.26 -4.32 71.27
N ALA A 807 -6.02 -3.34 71.76
CA ALA A 807 -6.14 -2.02 71.14
C ALA A 807 -4.80 -1.33 70.81
N PRO A 808 -3.76 -1.32 71.68
CA PRO A 808 -2.48 -0.68 71.38
C PRO A 808 -1.77 -1.27 70.15
N TYR A 809 -1.91 -2.57 69.91
CA TYR A 809 -1.21 -3.28 68.83
C TYR A 809 -1.95 -3.22 67.49
N VAL A 810 -3.28 -3.17 67.51
CA VAL A 810 -4.11 -3.25 66.30
C VAL A 810 -4.51 -1.87 65.74
N ARG A 811 -4.50 -0.81 66.56
CA ARG A 811 -5.01 0.53 66.21
C ARG A 811 -4.37 1.10 64.94
N ASN A 812 -3.04 1.11 64.88
CA ASN A 812 -2.32 1.70 63.76
C ASN A 812 -2.52 0.89 62.46
N SER A 813 -2.56 -0.44 62.56
CA SER A 813 -2.83 -1.31 61.40
C SER A 813 -4.24 -1.15 60.85
N ILE A 814 -5.24 -0.99 61.72
CA ILE A 814 -6.61 -0.67 61.29
C ILE A 814 -6.66 0.73 60.66
N SER A 815 -5.91 1.70 61.19
CA SER A 815 -5.84 3.05 60.61
C SER A 815 -5.30 3.03 59.16
N LEU A 816 -4.28 2.21 58.87
CA LEU A 816 -3.79 2.02 57.50
C LEU A 816 -4.87 1.47 56.55
N ILE A 817 -5.67 0.50 56.99
CA ILE A 817 -6.74 -0.09 56.17
C ILE A 817 -7.79 0.97 55.79
N PHE A 818 -8.09 1.89 56.70
CA PHE A 818 -9.00 3.01 56.43
C PHE A 818 -8.39 4.00 55.44
N ASN A 819 -7.14 4.40 55.67
CA ASN A 819 -6.45 5.38 54.81
C ASN A 819 -6.20 4.86 53.39
N ASP A 820 -5.95 3.56 53.23
CA ASP A 820 -5.76 2.89 51.93
C ASP A 820 -7.09 2.51 51.24
N GLU A 821 -8.24 2.88 51.81
CA GLU A 821 -9.60 2.55 51.35
C GLU A 821 -9.83 1.02 51.18
N LYS A 822 -9.20 0.19 52.02
CA LYS A 822 -9.22 -1.29 51.94
C LYS A 822 -10.38 -1.93 52.69
N LEU A 823 -11.53 -1.26 52.77
CA LEU A 823 -12.74 -1.79 53.40
C LEU A 823 -13.79 -2.14 52.34
N GLN A 824 -13.99 -3.43 52.07
CA GLN A 824 -14.94 -3.89 51.04
C GLN A 824 -16.35 -4.05 51.56
N TYR A 825 -16.61 -5.10 52.35
CA TYR A 825 -17.95 -5.37 52.87
C TYR A 825 -18.02 -4.97 54.34
N ILE A 826 -18.90 -4.03 54.65
CA ILE A 826 -19.12 -3.53 56.02
C ILE A 826 -20.61 -3.67 56.33
N ASP A 827 -20.94 -4.23 57.49
CA ASP A 827 -22.30 -4.10 58.03
C ASP A 827 -22.49 -2.70 58.61
N THR A 828 -22.97 -1.80 57.76
CA THR A 828 -23.12 -0.37 58.05
C THR A 828 -23.94 -0.08 59.31
N LEU A 829 -24.94 -0.92 59.63
CA LEU A 829 -25.74 -0.75 60.85
C LEU A 829 -24.93 -1.07 62.12
N SER A 830 -24.23 -2.20 62.16
CA SER A 830 -23.37 -2.55 63.29
C SER A 830 -22.21 -1.57 63.45
N TYR A 831 -21.71 -1.02 62.33
CA TYR A 831 -20.68 0.01 62.30
C TYR A 831 -21.09 1.26 63.11
N VAL A 832 -22.27 1.82 62.83
CA VAL A 832 -22.75 3.06 63.46
C VAL A 832 -23.39 2.87 64.84
N SER A 833 -23.81 1.64 65.18
CA SER A 833 -24.46 1.33 66.47
C SER A 833 -23.49 0.78 67.51
N LYS A 834 -22.70 -0.25 67.18
CA LYS A 834 -21.91 -1.02 68.15
C LYS A 834 -20.43 -0.64 68.18
N TYR A 835 -19.90 -0.21 67.04
CA TYR A 835 -18.45 -0.07 66.87
C TYR A 835 -18.00 1.39 66.66
N TYR A 836 -18.93 2.34 66.51
CA TYR A 836 -18.60 3.72 66.17
C TYR A 836 -17.65 4.35 67.18
N GLN A 837 -17.95 4.23 68.48
CA GLN A 837 -17.07 4.74 69.53
C GLN A 837 -15.66 4.12 69.49
N ALA A 838 -15.53 2.84 69.14
CA ALA A 838 -14.24 2.16 69.00
C ALA A 838 -13.45 2.70 67.81
N ILE A 839 -14.13 2.91 66.68
CA ILE A 839 -13.56 3.46 65.45
C ILE A 839 -13.18 4.92 65.62
N LYS A 840 -13.94 5.71 66.39
CA LYS A 840 -13.59 7.09 66.74
C LYS A 840 -12.34 7.20 67.63
N SER A 841 -11.91 6.10 68.26
CA SER A 841 -10.66 6.06 69.02
C SER A 841 -9.40 5.96 68.13
N LEU A 842 -9.58 5.81 66.82
CA LEU A 842 -8.50 5.88 65.84
C LEU A 842 -7.91 7.31 65.78
N PRO A 843 -6.68 7.46 65.27
CA PRO A 843 -6.05 8.76 65.05
C PRO A 843 -6.91 9.75 64.23
N ASN A 844 -6.76 11.05 64.50
CA ASN A 844 -7.61 12.11 63.92
C ASN A 844 -7.48 12.30 62.40
N ASP A 845 -6.43 11.76 61.78
CA ASP A 845 -6.21 11.76 60.34
C ASP A 845 -7.07 10.74 59.59
N VAL A 846 -7.71 9.80 60.30
CA VAL A 846 -8.59 8.80 59.73
C VAL A 846 -9.99 9.36 59.50
N ASP A 847 -10.44 9.40 58.24
CA ASP A 847 -11.83 9.74 57.91
C ASP A 847 -12.76 8.54 58.17
N VAL A 848 -13.43 8.58 59.32
CA VAL A 848 -14.38 7.55 59.75
C VAL A 848 -15.71 7.57 58.97
N PHE A 849 -16.02 8.64 58.24
CA PHE A 849 -17.23 8.74 57.43
C PHE A 849 -17.01 8.30 55.98
N ARG A 850 -15.77 8.37 55.47
CA ARG A 850 -15.42 7.96 54.10
C ARG A 850 -15.96 6.56 53.73
N PRO A 851 -15.83 5.50 54.55
CA PRO A 851 -16.36 4.17 54.21
C PRO A 851 -17.89 4.12 54.15
N LEU A 852 -18.58 5.08 54.76
CA LEU A 852 -20.04 5.19 54.77
C LEU A 852 -20.56 6.07 53.64
N ALA A 853 -19.75 6.98 53.07
CA ALA A 853 -20.18 7.94 52.06
C ALA A 853 -20.84 7.29 50.83
N ASP A 854 -20.19 6.27 50.25
CA ASP A 854 -20.74 5.54 49.09
C ASP A 854 -21.93 4.64 49.45
N ARG A 855 -22.14 4.40 50.75
CA ARG A 855 -23.15 3.49 51.31
C ARG A 855 -24.26 4.25 52.06
N ASP A 856 -24.27 5.57 52.00
CA ASP A 856 -25.13 6.47 52.77
C ASP A 856 -26.61 6.18 52.52
N ASN A 857 -27.02 6.11 51.26
CA ASN A 857 -28.40 5.77 50.88
C ASN A 857 -28.83 4.39 51.42
N ALA A 858 -27.99 3.38 51.26
CA ALA A 858 -28.28 2.03 51.72
C ALA A 858 -28.34 1.95 53.26
N LEU A 859 -27.52 2.71 53.97
CA LEU A 859 -27.59 2.84 55.42
C LEU A 859 -28.89 3.56 55.84
N ALA A 860 -29.25 4.67 55.19
CA ALA A 860 -30.48 5.40 55.46
C ALA A 860 -31.73 4.52 55.29
N GLU A 861 -31.77 3.65 54.28
CA GLU A 861 -32.89 2.70 54.11
C GLU A 861 -32.98 1.65 55.23
N ARG A 862 -31.83 1.22 55.78
CA ARG A 862 -31.79 0.23 56.86
C ARG A 862 -32.16 0.81 58.23
N ILE A 863 -32.07 2.13 58.42
CA ILE A 863 -32.46 2.81 59.66
C ILE A 863 -34.00 2.93 59.74
N ASN A 864 -34.57 2.48 60.86
CA ASN A 864 -36.00 2.49 61.14
C ASN A 864 -36.26 2.73 62.64
N ASP A 865 -37.53 2.88 63.04
CA ASP A 865 -37.89 3.21 64.42
C ASP A 865 -37.36 2.21 65.46
N LYS A 866 -37.18 0.92 65.11
CA LYS A 866 -36.70 -0.10 66.05
C LYS A 866 -35.21 -0.02 66.34
N ASN A 867 -34.41 0.51 65.41
CA ASN A 867 -32.95 0.56 65.56
C ASN A 867 -32.41 1.97 65.82
N LEU A 868 -33.26 3.00 65.76
CA LEU A 868 -32.90 4.38 66.08
C LEU A 868 -32.35 4.52 67.50
N GLU A 869 -32.94 3.83 68.48
CA GLU A 869 -32.46 3.80 69.87
C GLU A 869 -31.10 3.11 70.00
N SER A 870 -30.79 2.15 69.12
CA SER A 870 -29.53 1.40 69.17
C SER A 870 -28.35 2.13 68.52
N LEU A 871 -28.57 3.27 67.86
CA LEU A 871 -27.50 4.08 67.28
C LEU A 871 -26.62 4.70 68.37
N ASP A 872 -25.33 4.79 68.11
CA ASP A 872 -24.40 5.45 69.02
C ASP A 872 -24.70 6.95 69.09
N SER A 873 -24.87 7.49 70.29
CA SER A 873 -25.12 8.92 70.52
C SER A 873 -24.04 9.82 69.91
N LYS A 874 -22.77 9.39 69.92
CA LYS A 874 -21.65 10.16 69.35
C LYS A 874 -21.69 10.17 67.82
N PHE A 875 -22.19 9.10 67.20
CA PHE A 875 -22.39 9.07 65.75
C PHE A 875 -23.41 10.12 65.33
N ILE A 876 -24.52 10.22 66.07
CA ILE A 876 -25.55 11.23 65.82
C ILE A 876 -24.94 12.63 65.97
N ASP A 877 -24.22 12.89 67.08
CA ASP A 877 -23.57 14.19 67.31
C ASP A 877 -22.58 14.57 66.20
N ASP A 878 -21.73 13.63 65.78
CA ASP A 878 -20.74 13.88 64.74
C ASP A 878 -21.42 14.13 63.39
N VAL A 879 -22.44 13.34 63.00
CA VAL A 879 -23.21 13.53 61.75
C VAL A 879 -23.81 14.94 61.66
N PHE A 880 -24.41 15.43 62.76
CA PHE A 880 -24.96 16.79 62.81
C PHE A 880 -23.88 17.88 62.85
N SER A 881 -22.72 17.61 63.43
CA SER A 881 -21.63 18.59 63.58
C SER A 881 -20.81 18.77 62.30
N THR A 882 -20.61 17.70 61.52
CA THR A 882 -19.83 17.73 60.27
C THR A 882 -20.69 17.85 59.01
N ASP A 883 -22.02 17.86 59.14
CA ASP A 883 -23.00 17.89 58.04
C ASP A 883 -22.73 16.81 56.98
N SER A 884 -22.24 15.65 57.45
CA SER A 884 -21.85 14.49 56.64
C SER A 884 -22.96 13.44 56.64
N LEU A 885 -23.05 12.65 55.56
CA LEU A 885 -24.12 11.65 55.32
C LEU A 885 -25.55 12.25 55.21
N PRO A 886 -25.84 13.10 54.20
CA PRO A 886 -27.13 13.81 54.11
C PRO A 886 -28.37 12.89 54.06
N PRO A 887 -28.41 11.79 53.26
CA PRO A 887 -29.47 10.78 53.32
C PRO A 887 -29.75 10.23 54.72
N VAL A 888 -28.71 9.79 55.45
CA VAL A 888 -28.89 9.29 56.82
C VAL A 888 -29.40 10.39 57.74
N MET A 889 -28.84 11.60 57.68
CA MET A 889 -29.32 12.74 58.46
C MET A 889 -30.81 13.02 58.17
N GLY A 890 -31.21 13.08 56.90
CA GLY A 890 -32.59 13.29 56.48
C GLY A 890 -33.54 12.18 56.98
N LYS A 891 -33.09 10.92 56.94
CA LYS A 891 -33.87 9.78 57.45
C LYS A 891 -34.06 9.86 58.97
N ILE A 892 -33.00 10.09 59.72
CA ILE A 892 -33.03 10.17 61.19
C ILE A 892 -33.90 11.35 61.65
N ILE A 893 -33.85 12.48 60.93
CA ILE A 893 -34.76 13.62 61.12
C ILE A 893 -36.21 13.21 60.86
N THR A 894 -36.49 12.58 59.71
CA THR A 894 -37.86 12.17 59.33
C THR A 894 -38.45 11.18 60.34
N LEU A 895 -37.66 10.20 60.78
CA LEU A 895 -38.09 9.24 61.80
C LEU A 895 -38.33 9.94 63.14
N SER A 896 -37.53 10.94 63.52
CA SER A 896 -37.77 11.69 64.76
C SER A 896 -38.99 12.62 64.66
N GLN A 897 -39.28 13.14 63.46
CA GLN A 897 -40.48 13.93 63.17
C GLN A 897 -41.77 13.10 63.18
N SER A 898 -41.69 11.76 63.08
CA SER A 898 -42.88 10.90 63.14
C SER A 898 -43.61 10.98 64.48
N CYS A 899 -42.95 11.48 65.55
CA CYS A 899 -43.60 11.81 66.81
C CYS A 899 -44.73 12.86 66.65
N PHE A 900 -44.76 13.62 65.55
CA PHE A 900 -45.78 14.63 65.24
C PHE A 900 -46.75 14.19 64.13
N ALA A 901 -46.74 12.92 63.74
CA ALA A 901 -47.54 12.41 62.62
C ALA A 901 -49.03 12.29 62.96
N ASP A 902 -49.35 11.75 64.14
CA ASP A 902 -50.71 11.55 64.63
C ASP A 902 -50.81 11.79 66.15
N SER A 903 -52.05 11.80 66.65
CA SER A 903 -52.33 12.05 68.07
C SER A 903 -51.72 10.98 68.97
N ASP A 904 -51.78 9.71 68.58
CA ASP A 904 -51.31 8.60 69.42
C ASP A 904 -49.80 8.64 69.62
N SER A 905 -49.05 8.91 68.55
CA SER A 905 -47.59 9.04 68.56
C SER A 905 -47.13 10.26 69.36
N LEU A 906 -47.84 11.38 69.21
CA LEU A 906 -47.54 12.62 69.93
C LEU A 906 -47.81 12.46 71.43
N TYR A 907 -48.93 11.83 71.80
CA TYR A 907 -49.30 11.57 73.19
C TYR A 907 -48.35 10.55 73.85
N ALA A 908 -47.88 9.55 73.10
CA ALA A 908 -46.84 8.66 73.57
C ALA A 908 -45.54 9.43 73.86
N ALA A 909 -45.12 10.31 72.95
CA ALA A 909 -43.92 11.13 73.09
C ALA A 909 -43.99 12.15 74.25
N PHE A 910 -45.18 12.66 74.58
CA PHE A 910 -45.39 13.51 75.77
C PHE A 910 -45.01 12.81 77.07
N ASN A 911 -45.30 11.51 77.17
CA ASN A 911 -45.03 10.72 78.37
C ASN A 911 -43.62 10.14 78.37
N ASN A 912 -43.14 9.62 77.23
CA ASN A 912 -41.81 9.00 77.13
C ASN A 912 -41.18 9.28 75.75
N LEU A 913 -40.10 10.06 75.74
CA LEU A 913 -39.34 10.37 74.53
C LEU A 913 -37.97 9.68 74.60
N GLU A 914 -37.69 8.80 73.64
CA GLU A 914 -36.42 8.08 73.53
C GLU A 914 -35.21 9.04 73.52
N ALA A 915 -34.12 8.63 74.18
CA ALA A 915 -32.93 9.49 74.37
C ALA A 915 -32.33 9.99 73.04
N ASN A 916 -32.19 9.11 72.04
CA ASN A 916 -31.67 9.48 70.72
C ASN A 916 -32.62 10.42 69.98
N ARG A 917 -33.95 10.22 70.05
CA ARG A 917 -34.93 11.14 69.45
C ARG A 917 -34.85 12.53 70.08
N LYS A 918 -34.72 12.59 71.40
CA LYS A 918 -34.53 13.85 72.13
C LYS A 918 -33.24 14.56 71.69
N LEU A 919 -32.14 13.83 71.52
CA LEU A 919 -30.87 14.36 71.00
C LEU A 919 -31.04 14.93 69.58
N ILE A 920 -31.65 14.16 68.67
CA ILE A 920 -31.88 14.57 67.27
C ILE A 920 -32.74 15.83 67.20
N LEU A 921 -33.87 15.88 67.91
CA LEU A 921 -34.76 17.05 67.93
C LEU A 921 -34.08 18.28 68.54
N THR A 922 -33.20 18.09 69.52
CA THR A 922 -32.37 19.16 70.09
C THR A 922 -31.38 19.69 69.05
N LYS A 923 -30.68 18.80 68.34
CA LYS A 923 -29.73 19.18 67.29
C LYS A 923 -30.42 19.87 66.11
N MET A 924 -31.62 19.41 65.71
CA MET A 924 -32.44 20.10 64.71
C MET A 924 -32.73 21.54 65.11
N LYS A 925 -33.09 21.77 66.37
CA LYS A 925 -33.34 23.12 66.92
C LYS A 925 -32.07 23.98 66.91
N GLU A 926 -30.92 23.42 67.28
CA GLU A 926 -29.62 24.12 67.22
C GLU A 926 -29.23 24.50 65.77
N SER A 927 -29.71 23.76 64.77
CA SER A 927 -29.49 24.00 63.33
C SER A 927 -30.60 24.78 62.62
N ASP A 928 -31.48 25.49 63.35
CA ASP A 928 -32.63 26.25 62.80
C ASP A 928 -33.63 25.41 61.95
N LYS A 929 -33.65 24.08 62.12
CA LYS A 929 -34.63 23.18 61.47
C LYS A 929 -35.80 22.95 62.42
N SER A 930 -36.99 23.38 62.04
CA SER A 930 -38.23 23.19 62.80
C SER A 930 -39.13 22.12 62.18
N VAL A 931 -40.06 21.59 62.98
CA VAL A 931 -41.08 20.65 62.49
C VAL A 931 -42.33 21.43 62.11
N SER A 932 -42.84 21.19 60.91
CA SER A 932 -44.10 21.77 60.43
C SER A 932 -45.13 20.67 60.16
N SER A 933 -46.24 20.64 60.90
CA SER A 933 -47.37 19.75 60.66
C SER A 933 -48.72 20.47 60.88
N ASN A 934 -49.59 20.39 59.87
CA ASN A 934 -50.83 21.18 59.77
C ASN A 934 -51.90 20.86 60.83
N SER A 935 -51.79 19.74 61.56
CA SER A 935 -52.81 19.28 62.52
C SER A 935 -52.33 19.24 63.98
N VAL A 936 -51.07 19.60 64.25
CA VAL A 936 -50.46 19.45 65.58
C VAL A 936 -51.09 20.37 66.62
N ALA A 937 -51.53 21.58 66.23
CA ALA A 937 -52.07 22.54 67.17
C ALA A 937 -53.33 22.04 67.90
N HIS A 938 -54.23 21.40 67.16
CA HIS A 938 -55.43 20.79 67.74
C HIS A 938 -55.07 19.61 68.66
N MET A 939 -54.05 18.82 68.32
CA MET A 939 -53.65 17.65 69.13
C MET A 939 -53.10 18.07 70.50
N PHE A 940 -52.28 19.12 70.56
CA PHE A 940 -51.81 19.67 71.84
C PHE A 940 -52.99 20.11 72.73
N ALA A 941 -53.96 20.81 72.15
CA ALA A 941 -55.15 21.22 72.87
C ALA A 941 -55.99 20.00 73.31
N GLU A 942 -56.18 19.03 72.42
CA GLU A 942 -56.96 17.81 72.67
C GLU A 942 -56.37 16.94 73.78
N TRP A 943 -55.04 16.87 73.93
CA TRP A 943 -54.35 16.22 75.05
C TRP A 943 -54.86 16.73 76.42
N TYR A 944 -54.84 18.04 76.64
CA TYR A 944 -55.35 18.61 77.89
C TYR A 944 -56.88 18.54 78.02
N ARG A 945 -57.61 18.44 76.89
CA ARG A 945 -59.07 18.37 76.83
C ARG A 945 -59.65 16.96 77.00
N SER A 946 -58.89 15.90 76.76
CA SER A 946 -59.38 14.51 76.75
C SER A 946 -58.69 13.58 77.76
N THR A 947 -57.42 13.81 78.09
CA THR A 947 -56.60 12.93 78.93
C THR A 947 -56.96 13.01 80.42
N ASP A 948 -56.72 11.91 81.15
CA ASP A 948 -56.91 11.86 82.62
C ASP A 948 -55.91 12.76 83.37
N VAL A 949 -56.37 13.38 84.45
CA VAL A 949 -55.60 14.38 85.22
C VAL A 949 -54.33 13.79 85.83
N LYS A 950 -54.28 12.48 86.11
CA LYS A 950 -53.08 11.81 86.63
C LYS A 950 -51.97 11.70 85.58
N GLN A 951 -52.33 11.48 84.32
CA GLN A 951 -51.36 11.37 83.22
C GLN A 951 -50.80 12.74 82.84
N LEU A 952 -51.63 13.79 82.88
CA LEU A 952 -51.18 15.18 82.64
C LEU A 952 -50.10 15.65 83.64
N LYS A 953 -50.07 15.09 84.85
CA LYS A 953 -49.04 15.40 85.85
C LYS A 953 -47.72 14.62 85.68
N GLN A 954 -47.72 13.62 84.79
CA GLN A 954 -46.57 12.73 84.55
C GLN A 954 -45.85 13.04 83.23
N SER A 955 -46.40 13.91 82.40
CA SER A 955 -45.80 14.28 81.11
C SER A 955 -44.67 15.29 81.31
N GLU A 956 -43.44 14.93 80.91
CA GLU A 956 -42.26 15.79 81.09
C GLU A 956 -41.78 16.44 79.79
N ASN A 957 -42.19 15.93 78.62
CA ASN A 957 -41.62 16.33 77.33
C ASN A 957 -42.51 17.30 76.51
N VAL A 958 -43.67 17.72 77.04
CA VAL A 958 -44.66 18.52 76.29
C VAL A 958 -44.10 19.89 75.88
N ASN A 959 -43.50 20.63 76.82
CA ASN A 959 -42.86 21.92 76.54
C ASN A 959 -41.72 21.74 75.54
N PHE A 960 -40.83 20.76 75.75
CA PHE A 960 -39.71 20.51 74.86
C PHE A 960 -40.16 20.29 73.41
N LEU A 961 -41.16 19.41 73.19
CA LEU A 961 -41.68 19.12 71.84
C LEU A 961 -42.33 20.36 71.21
N TRP A 962 -43.00 21.21 71.99
CA TRP A 962 -43.48 22.51 71.51
C TRP A 962 -42.32 23.43 71.06
N THR A 963 -41.19 23.44 71.78
CA THR A 963 -40.03 24.28 71.38
C THR A 963 -39.33 23.85 70.09
N VAL A 964 -39.70 22.71 69.49
CA VAL A 964 -39.11 22.19 68.25
C VAL A 964 -40.00 22.48 67.02
N LEU A 965 -41.25 22.87 67.23
CA LEU A 965 -42.21 23.23 66.17
C LEU A 965 -41.84 24.56 65.48
N ASP A 966 -42.41 24.83 64.32
CA ASP A 966 -42.26 26.13 63.66
C ASP A 966 -42.94 27.28 64.45
N GLY A 967 -42.54 28.53 64.17
CA GLY A 967 -43.03 29.69 64.92
C GLY A 967 -44.54 29.94 64.80
N ASP A 968 -45.12 29.61 63.65
CA ASP A 968 -46.55 29.79 63.38
C ASP A 968 -47.38 28.79 64.19
N GLN A 969 -46.99 27.51 64.23
CA GLN A 969 -47.64 26.46 65.03
C GLN A 969 -47.50 26.71 66.52
N ARG A 970 -46.34 27.18 66.98
CA ARG A 970 -46.16 27.53 68.40
C ARG A 970 -47.16 28.60 68.83
N THR A 971 -47.37 29.61 68.00
CA THR A 971 -48.32 30.70 68.26
C THR A 971 -49.76 30.19 68.25
N GLU A 972 -50.09 29.33 67.29
CA GLU A 972 -51.43 28.71 67.18
C GLU A 972 -51.74 27.77 68.35
N ILE A 973 -50.76 26.97 68.81
CA ILE A 973 -50.88 26.15 70.02
C ILE A 973 -51.15 27.03 71.24
N LEU A 974 -50.38 28.12 71.43
CA LEU A 974 -50.61 29.03 72.54
C LEU A 974 -52.01 29.68 72.48
N ARG A 975 -52.55 29.94 71.28
CA ARG A 975 -53.92 30.43 71.08
C ARG A 975 -54.96 29.39 71.53
N GLU A 976 -54.84 28.14 71.09
CA GLU A 976 -55.77 27.06 71.49
C GLU A 976 -55.64 26.68 72.98
N LEU A 977 -54.43 26.70 73.53
CA LEU A 977 -54.20 26.51 74.98
C LEU A 977 -54.78 27.67 75.79
N HIS A 978 -54.69 28.91 75.27
CA HIS A 978 -55.37 30.07 75.87
C HIS A 978 -56.88 29.88 75.86
N ASP A 979 -57.48 29.37 74.77
CA ASP A 979 -58.90 29.04 74.72
C ASP A 979 -59.30 28.02 75.81
N ILE A 980 -58.46 27.01 76.11
CA ILE A 980 -58.70 26.05 77.22
C ILE A 980 -58.75 26.75 78.58
N LEU A 981 -57.95 27.81 78.80
CA LEU A 981 -58.03 28.61 80.03
C LEU A 981 -59.37 29.32 80.17
N LEU A 982 -60.05 29.64 79.05
CA LEU A 982 -61.32 30.37 79.02
C LEU A 982 -62.57 29.46 79.09
N GLU A 983 -62.43 28.16 78.82
CA GLU A 983 -63.53 27.19 78.81
C GLU A 983 -64.14 27.00 80.20
N GLY A 984 -65.46 27.24 80.35
CA GLY A 984 -66.14 27.29 81.65
C GLY A 984 -66.41 25.94 82.34
N ASP A 985 -66.31 24.81 81.63
CA ASP A 985 -66.85 23.51 82.07
C ASP A 985 -65.78 22.40 82.29
N ARG A 986 -64.48 22.74 82.22
CA ARG A 986 -63.37 21.79 82.41
C ARG A 986 -62.65 22.01 83.76
N SER A 987 -62.20 20.91 84.37
CA SER A 987 -61.65 20.85 85.73
C SER A 987 -60.46 21.79 85.96
N ILE A 988 -60.40 22.42 87.14
CA ILE A 988 -59.34 23.38 87.54
C ILE A 988 -57.94 22.75 87.37
N GLU A 989 -57.81 21.46 87.65
CA GLU A 989 -56.56 20.71 87.59
C GLU A 989 -55.95 20.65 86.18
N ARG A 990 -56.77 20.73 85.13
CA ARG A 990 -56.28 20.73 83.73
C ARG A 990 -55.68 22.07 83.33
N ARG A 991 -56.27 23.17 83.82
CA ARG A 991 -55.69 24.52 83.62
C ARG A 991 -54.35 24.65 84.33
N ILE A 992 -54.24 24.07 85.53
CA ILE A 992 -52.98 24.01 86.26
C ILE A 992 -51.94 23.23 85.45
N ALA A 993 -52.29 22.08 84.85
CA ALA A 993 -51.36 21.33 84.00
C ALA A 993 -50.87 22.13 82.77
N VAL A 994 -51.77 22.83 82.05
CA VAL A 994 -51.39 23.72 80.94
C VAL A 994 -50.42 24.81 81.39
N ILE A 995 -50.69 25.43 82.55
CA ILE A 995 -49.84 26.48 83.11
C ILE A 995 -48.50 25.90 83.56
N GLN A 996 -48.46 24.72 84.18
CA GLN A 996 -47.21 24.07 84.58
C GLN A 996 -46.30 23.85 83.37
N ASP A 997 -46.84 23.36 82.26
CA ASP A 997 -46.07 23.07 81.05
C ASP A 997 -45.69 24.34 80.25
N PHE A 998 -46.46 25.44 80.33
CA PHE A 998 -46.27 26.63 79.47
C PHE A 998 -46.19 27.97 80.23
N HIS A 999 -45.92 27.98 81.53
CA HIS A 999 -45.86 29.20 82.35
C HIS A 999 -44.86 30.24 81.84
N ASP A 1000 -43.78 29.81 81.18
CA ASP A 1000 -42.72 30.67 80.68
C ASP A 1000 -43.12 31.47 79.42
N VAL A 1001 -44.10 30.97 78.64
CA VAL A 1001 -44.47 31.56 77.34
C VAL A 1001 -45.94 31.95 77.24
N LEU A 1002 -46.84 31.28 77.96
CA LEU A 1002 -48.27 31.54 77.88
C LEU A 1002 -48.60 32.87 78.55
N VAL A 1003 -49.19 33.81 77.81
CA VAL A 1003 -49.68 35.09 78.35
C VAL A 1003 -51.19 35.12 78.29
N PHE A 1004 -51.82 35.45 79.41
CA PHE A 1004 -53.26 35.56 79.48
C PHE A 1004 -53.76 36.87 78.87
N ASN A 1005 -54.35 36.77 77.69
CA ASN A 1005 -55.09 37.88 77.07
C ASN A 1005 -56.55 37.88 77.52
N GLU A 1006 -57.01 38.99 78.11
CA GLU A 1006 -58.39 39.10 78.58
C GLU A 1006 -59.39 39.23 77.40
N PRO A 1007 -60.36 38.31 77.23
CA PRO A 1007 -61.41 38.46 76.22
C PRO A 1007 -62.52 39.43 76.66
N GLU A 1008 -63.30 39.92 75.69
CA GLU A 1008 -64.38 40.90 75.92
C GLU A 1008 -65.62 40.31 76.64
N LYS A 1009 -65.81 38.98 76.63
CA LYS A 1009 -66.96 38.29 77.26
C LYS A 1009 -66.74 38.04 78.77
N LYS A 1010 -67.79 38.16 79.58
CA LYS A 1010 -67.74 38.03 81.06
C LYS A 1010 -67.48 36.61 81.59
N THR A 1011 -67.89 35.56 80.87
CA THR A 1011 -67.92 34.17 81.36
C THR A 1011 -66.54 33.55 81.58
N SER A 1012 -65.50 34.05 80.91
CA SER A 1012 -64.15 33.49 80.95
C SER A 1012 -63.26 34.07 82.06
N ARG A 1013 -63.67 35.17 82.71
CA ARG A 1013 -62.91 35.79 83.83
C ARG A 1013 -63.01 34.96 85.12
N ARG A 1014 -64.17 34.33 85.34
CA ARG A 1014 -64.43 33.39 86.44
C ARG A 1014 -63.50 32.16 86.41
N ALA A 1015 -63.12 31.73 85.21
CA ALA A 1015 -62.23 30.59 85.01
C ALA A 1015 -60.82 30.83 85.56
N ILE A 1016 -60.27 32.04 85.36
CA ILE A 1016 -58.98 32.45 85.91
C ILE A 1016 -59.10 32.80 87.40
N ALA A 1017 -60.19 33.43 87.83
CA ALA A 1017 -60.44 33.75 89.24
C ALA A 1017 -60.33 32.50 90.14
N ALA A 1018 -60.85 31.35 89.66
CA ALA A 1018 -60.81 30.07 90.38
C ALA A 1018 -59.39 29.48 90.58
N LEU A 1019 -58.36 30.00 89.89
CA LEU A 1019 -56.97 29.54 90.04
C LEU A 1019 -56.25 30.18 91.23
N PHE A 1020 -56.64 31.38 91.65
CA PHE A 1020 -55.99 32.11 92.74
C PHE A 1020 -55.96 31.34 94.06
N PRO A 1021 -57.05 30.70 94.54
CA PRO A 1021 -56.98 29.89 95.76
C PRO A 1021 -56.00 28.71 95.68
N ARG A 1022 -55.79 28.12 94.50
CA ARG A 1022 -54.88 26.98 94.29
C ARG A 1022 -53.41 27.40 94.16
N SER A 1023 -53.15 28.63 93.75
CA SER A 1023 -51.78 29.17 93.61
C SER A 1023 -51.00 29.29 94.93
N LEU A 1024 -51.67 29.19 96.08
CA LEU A 1024 -50.99 29.13 97.38
C LEU A 1024 -50.19 27.83 97.55
N GLU A 1025 -50.61 26.74 96.92
CA GLU A 1025 -49.97 25.42 97.00
C GLU A 1025 -48.97 25.16 95.85
N ASP A 1026 -49.11 25.87 94.73
CA ASP A 1026 -48.28 25.69 93.51
C ASP A 1026 -47.48 26.95 93.19
N LYS A 1027 -46.15 26.85 93.32
CA LYS A 1027 -45.21 27.96 93.07
C LYS A 1027 -45.23 28.44 91.62
N VAL A 1028 -45.30 27.52 90.64
CA VAL A 1028 -45.23 27.85 89.21
C VAL A 1028 -46.50 28.58 88.78
N LEU A 1029 -47.66 28.06 89.21
CA LEU A 1029 -48.95 28.72 89.00
C LEU A 1029 -48.98 30.13 89.59
N ARG A 1030 -48.38 30.30 90.78
CA ARG A 1030 -48.33 31.59 91.48
C ARG A 1030 -47.51 32.63 90.73
N GLU A 1031 -46.28 32.28 90.36
CA GLU A 1031 -45.38 33.15 89.61
C GLU A 1031 -46.00 33.54 88.26
N TRP A 1032 -46.64 32.58 87.60
CA TRP A 1032 -47.36 32.84 86.35
C TRP A 1032 -48.51 33.83 86.53
N LEU A 1033 -49.39 33.62 87.53
CA LEU A 1033 -50.53 34.52 87.81
C LEU A 1033 -50.07 35.92 88.18
N ASP A 1034 -48.98 36.05 88.95
CA ASP A 1034 -48.42 37.33 89.36
C ASP A 1034 -47.86 38.14 88.18
N ALA A 1035 -47.38 37.46 87.14
CA ALA A 1035 -46.85 38.08 85.93
C ALA A 1035 -47.94 38.57 84.94
N GLN A 1036 -49.21 38.20 85.14
CA GLN A 1036 -50.29 38.56 84.20
C GLN A 1036 -50.80 39.99 84.39
N THR A 1037 -51.29 40.61 83.30
CA THR A 1037 -51.88 41.97 83.34
C THR A 1037 -53.41 41.90 83.40
N LEU A 1038 -53.96 41.85 84.62
CA LEU A 1038 -55.41 41.69 84.84
C LEU A 1038 -56.13 43.03 85.09
N LYS A 1039 -57.13 43.37 84.27
CA LYS A 1039 -57.99 44.55 84.45
C LYS A 1039 -59.20 44.20 85.32
N LEU A 1040 -58.94 43.93 86.59
CA LEU A 1040 -59.95 43.53 87.59
C LEU A 1040 -61.13 44.50 87.71
N SER A 1041 -60.95 45.78 87.37
CA SER A 1041 -62.05 46.77 87.33
C SER A 1041 -63.16 46.43 86.33
N SER A 1042 -62.88 45.58 85.35
CA SER A 1042 -63.85 45.14 84.34
C SER A 1042 -64.53 43.80 84.70
N TRP A 1043 -64.09 43.13 85.76
CA TRP A 1043 -64.57 41.81 86.15
C TRP A 1043 -65.92 41.89 86.88
N SER A 1044 -66.57 40.75 87.09
CA SER A 1044 -67.77 40.72 87.96
C SER A 1044 -67.35 41.08 89.40
N PRO A 1045 -68.21 41.74 90.20
CA PRO A 1045 -67.85 42.13 91.57
C PRO A 1045 -67.40 40.92 92.41
N GLU A 1046 -68.07 39.79 92.25
CA GLU A 1046 -67.79 38.54 92.98
C GLU A 1046 -66.41 37.96 92.63
N ASP A 1047 -66.07 37.89 91.33
CA ASP A 1047 -64.79 37.34 90.88
C ASP A 1047 -63.62 38.29 91.22
N ALA A 1048 -63.81 39.60 91.02
CA ALA A 1048 -62.82 40.62 91.35
C ALA A 1048 -62.52 40.65 92.85
N GLU A 1049 -63.54 40.44 93.69
CA GLU A 1049 -63.41 40.37 95.13
C GLU A 1049 -62.69 39.11 95.58
N SER A 1050 -63.07 37.94 95.06
CA SER A 1050 -62.41 36.67 95.36
C SER A 1050 -60.91 36.70 95.02
N VAL A 1051 -60.54 37.23 93.85
CA VAL A 1051 -59.12 37.38 93.46
C VAL A 1051 -58.41 38.39 94.37
N SER A 1052 -59.01 39.55 94.62
CA SER A 1052 -58.39 40.57 95.46
C SER A 1052 -58.19 40.12 96.90
N HIS A 1053 -59.10 39.31 97.46
CA HIS A 1053 -58.98 38.76 98.81
C HIS A 1053 -57.74 37.86 98.92
N VAL A 1054 -57.60 36.90 98.00
CA VAL A 1054 -56.44 35.99 97.99
C VAL A 1054 -55.13 36.75 97.81
N VAL A 1055 -55.11 37.74 96.90
CA VAL A 1055 -53.90 38.54 96.62
C VAL A 1055 -53.56 39.51 97.77
N CYS A 1056 -54.54 40.16 98.41
CA CYS A 1056 -54.26 41.11 99.50
C CYS A 1056 -53.84 40.40 100.78
N GLU A 1057 -54.47 39.28 101.14
CA GLU A 1057 -54.05 38.44 102.28
C GLU A 1057 -52.64 37.88 102.11
N ASN A 1058 -52.19 37.68 100.87
CA ASN A 1058 -50.92 37.04 100.55
C ASN A 1058 -50.05 37.94 99.64
N HIS A 1059 -50.07 39.25 99.84
CA HIS A 1059 -49.47 40.24 98.92
C HIS A 1059 -47.95 40.07 98.72
N GLU A 1060 -47.23 39.53 99.72
CA GLU A 1060 -45.80 39.20 99.60
C GLU A 1060 -45.53 38.14 98.52
N LEU A 1061 -46.53 37.29 98.23
CA LEU A 1061 -46.43 36.22 97.24
C LEU A 1061 -46.88 36.65 95.83
N PHE A 1062 -47.43 37.87 95.68
CA PHE A 1062 -47.89 38.45 94.41
C PHE A 1062 -47.40 39.91 94.23
N PRO A 1063 -46.08 40.16 94.18
CA PRO A 1063 -45.54 41.50 94.04
C PRO A 1063 -45.87 42.18 92.70
N GLY A 1064 -45.99 41.43 91.61
CA GLY A 1064 -46.31 41.93 90.27
C GLY A 1064 -47.73 42.50 90.18
N LEU A 1065 -48.74 41.72 90.61
CA LEU A 1065 -50.14 42.15 90.60
C LEU A 1065 -50.42 43.26 91.61
N SER A 1066 -49.77 43.21 92.78
CA SER A 1066 -49.89 44.26 93.82
C SER A 1066 -49.40 45.62 93.33
N ASN A 1067 -48.40 45.64 92.44
CA ASN A 1067 -47.83 46.86 91.88
C ASN A 1067 -48.51 47.31 90.57
N SER A 1068 -48.87 46.37 89.70
CA SER A 1068 -49.36 46.64 88.35
C SER A 1068 -50.87 46.91 88.28
N SER A 1069 -51.67 46.33 89.16
CA SER A 1069 -53.13 46.49 89.14
C SER A 1069 -53.59 47.68 89.99
N PRO A 1070 -54.14 48.77 89.40
CA PRO A 1070 -54.62 49.91 90.16
C PRO A 1070 -55.83 49.56 91.06
N TYR A 1071 -56.55 48.48 90.76
CA TYR A 1071 -57.67 47.98 91.57
C TYR A 1071 -57.18 47.35 92.88
N ILE A 1072 -56.18 46.47 92.82
CA ILE A 1072 -55.56 45.85 94.02
C ILE A 1072 -54.83 46.90 94.84
N LYS A 1073 -54.05 47.78 94.20
CA LYS A 1073 -53.34 48.86 94.88
C LYS A 1073 -54.26 49.80 95.66
N LYS A 1074 -55.45 50.07 95.13
CA LYS A 1074 -56.46 50.87 95.83
C LYS A 1074 -57.05 50.14 97.04
N ARG A 1075 -57.24 48.83 96.97
CA ARG A 1075 -57.73 48.00 98.08
C ARG A 1075 -56.67 47.78 99.17
N LEU A 1076 -55.42 47.49 98.80
CA LEU A 1076 -54.29 47.43 99.75
C LEU A 1076 -54.15 48.75 100.53
N ASN A 1077 -54.33 49.90 99.87
CA ASN A 1077 -54.32 51.22 100.51
C ASN A 1077 -55.60 51.54 101.33
N GLN A 1078 -56.68 50.77 101.18
CA GLN A 1078 -57.93 50.91 101.95
C GLN A 1078 -57.96 49.95 103.16
N GLU A 1079 -57.21 48.85 103.11
CA GLU A 1079 -57.06 47.87 104.18
C GLU A 1079 -55.81 48.09 105.05
N SER A 1080 -54.85 48.93 104.61
CA SER A 1080 -53.81 49.54 105.44
C SER A 1080 -54.36 50.72 106.26
#